data_AF-A0A1E7K282-F1
#
_entry.id   AF-A0A1E7K282-F1
#
_cell.length_a   1.000
_cell.length_b   1.000
_cell.length_c   1.000
_cell.angle_alpha   90.00
_cell.angle_beta   90.00
_cell.angle_gamma   90.00
#
_symmetry.space_group_name_H-M   'P 1'
#
loop_
_entity.id
_entity.type
_entity.pdbx_description
1 polymer ?
#
loop_
_entity_poly.entity_id
_entity_poly.type
_entity_poly.pdbx_seq_one_letter_code
_entity_poly.pdbx_strand_id
1 'polypeptide(L)'
;MPPARSAPGRRAVLGTTGALGAGLALGSGYVPAMAADRTGTPREASPTDAAQAALRRLLPRHADQITLQRIGGPERFKVTGGAGRIRVAGTGPVALLTGVHWYLKYSCDAHLSWAGSRLDLPETLPAPRAQHARRATVPNRFALNDTHDGYTAPYADWAHWERFLDILALHGFNEVLVTAGQEAVYHRMLQDFGYSDREARSWIPAPTHQPWWLLQNMAEYGGPISTELLERRTALGKRIVDRMRELGMKPVLPGYFGTVPADFAQRNKGGRTVPQGKWAGLDRPPWLDPRTAVFRKVAAAFYRHQKELFGDVDHFKMDLLHEGGDPGDVPVPQAARAVEKALHTARPGATWVILGWQENPRRDLLDGLAAKDSMLIVDGLSDLDRVTDREKDWGGVPYAFGTIPNFGGRTTMGAKTHMWTERFTAWRDKSGSKLAGTCYMPEATHRDPAALELFGELAWRQEAVDRGGWFDDWARIRYGGTDGKAEEAMTALRETAYRISSKDGRPHDSIFAARPSLSARSGAYYATHTPAFDLPAFDAAFDALLGVDKALRDSDAYRYDLTDIGRQALANRSWSLIGQLQDAYKRKDAATFKKLAALWLKLMELADDMSGGHRAFLLGPWLAAARGSAASAQERADLERTARVLVTTWADRPTADGGHLANYANRDWQGLIRDFHLPQWRAFLDDLQDALDQGRAPKKFDWYAREEPWTRKTDEYPTRPLTDPHATAVRVRDVLAKAPYQGSLKVAAEPRAVAPGEVSTVRAVFRNENGLSPTGAVDLGLRGLDGARAQDPTSHRAVSPGGTATVRWRFTAPAGRQTAPLEPLEYTVEAENGPAGQERVTLGRAGRIYRAGPLPGGVRTATTNDAVFGHLDGRWAVDGAGADLWRSTAEFGTVYRPQALRDGGTVTLKVVSQEDSGPWARAGIVVRNSLAEPDAAGFVNLAVTPAHGVVLSHDSDGDGTLDSYRAVSGVRAPVLLRLSRSGSAYKGELSTDGGKKWRTVSTVEVPGASGRQDAGLFMSATNGGSGDRALVEFADWRTG
;
A
#
# COMPACT_ATOMS: atom_id res chain seq x y z
N MET A 1 -29.83 55.79 37.33
CA MET A 1 -30.35 56.18 38.67
C MET A 1 -31.12 54.99 39.23
N PRO A 2 -30.98 54.63 40.52
CA PRO A 2 -29.79 54.71 41.39
C PRO A 2 -29.34 53.31 41.96
N PRO A 3 -28.16 53.19 42.61
CA PRO A 3 -27.58 51.94 43.16
C PRO A 3 -27.93 51.74 44.67
N ALA A 4 -27.41 50.80 45.50
CA ALA A 4 -26.20 49.94 45.50
C ALA A 4 -26.44 48.62 46.33
N ARG A 5 -25.52 47.88 47.00
CA ARG A 5 -24.09 48.03 47.38
C ARG A 5 -23.41 46.67 47.74
N SER A 6 -22.19 46.43 47.24
CA SER A 6 -21.02 45.68 47.79
C SER A 6 -21.09 44.33 48.57
N ALA A 7 -20.24 43.38 48.11
CA ALA A 7 -19.76 42.08 48.67
C ALA A 7 -18.85 42.21 49.95
N PRO A 8 -18.08 41.19 50.48
CA PRO A 8 -17.81 39.76 50.14
C PRO A 8 -17.88 38.78 51.38
N GLY A 9 -17.42 37.51 51.44
CA GLY A 9 -17.05 36.48 50.43
C GLY A 9 -15.91 35.48 50.82
N ARG A 10 -16.10 34.15 50.59
CA ARG A 10 -15.15 32.98 50.57
C ARG A 10 -14.68 32.24 51.88
N ARG A 11 -14.90 30.90 51.89
CA ARG A 11 -13.93 29.75 51.89
C ARG A 11 -13.90 28.72 53.07
N ALA A 12 -13.56 27.48 52.67
CA ALA A 12 -13.18 26.24 53.43
C ALA A 12 -14.30 25.54 54.25
N VAL A 13 -14.63 24.24 54.14
CA VAL A 13 -13.99 22.94 53.80
C VAL A 13 -13.52 22.11 55.02
N LEU A 14 -14.36 21.16 55.46
CA LEU A 14 -14.08 19.73 55.77
C LEU A 14 -15.22 19.08 56.58
N GLY A 15 -15.50 17.78 56.36
CA GLY A 15 -16.48 17.01 57.15
C GLY A 15 -17.19 15.87 56.41
N THR A 16 -16.58 14.69 56.38
CA THR A 16 -17.22 13.39 56.04
C THR A 16 -18.31 13.04 57.08
N THR A 17 -19.33 12.19 56.89
CA THR A 17 -19.57 11.02 56.00
C THR A 17 -21.07 10.64 56.11
N GLY A 18 -21.72 10.00 55.12
CA GLY A 18 -23.01 9.31 55.39
C GLY A 18 -24.05 9.13 54.26
N ALA A 19 -23.87 8.08 53.44
CA ALA A 19 -24.90 7.23 52.80
C ALA A 19 -26.13 7.79 52.01
N LEU A 20 -26.11 7.47 50.70
CA LEU A 20 -27.18 6.86 49.87
C LEU A 20 -28.47 7.64 49.49
N GLY A 21 -28.78 7.61 48.18
CA GLY A 21 -30.12 7.88 47.62
C GLY A 21 -30.10 8.71 46.34
N ALA A 22 -29.96 8.07 45.16
CA ALA A 22 -29.82 8.78 43.89
C ALA A 22 -31.09 8.73 43.01
N GLY A 23 -31.30 9.79 42.22
CA GLY A 23 -31.95 9.72 40.91
C GLY A 23 -33.32 10.39 40.77
N LEU A 24 -33.41 11.39 39.88
CA LEU A 24 -34.13 11.25 38.60
C LEU A 24 -34.02 12.54 37.76
N ALA A 25 -33.70 12.39 36.47
CA ALA A 25 -33.84 13.43 35.45
C ALA A 25 -34.87 12.96 34.43
N LEU A 26 -35.72 13.88 33.96
CA LEU A 26 -36.88 13.57 33.11
C LEU A 26 -36.46 13.29 31.66
N GLY A 27 -36.75 12.08 31.19
CA GLY A 27 -36.75 11.74 29.76
C GLY A 27 -38.14 11.92 29.14
N SER A 28 -38.18 12.17 27.83
CA SER A 28 -39.42 12.36 27.08
C SER A 28 -39.69 11.20 26.10
N GLY A 29 -40.84 10.53 26.27
CA GLY A 29 -41.64 10.09 25.12
C GLY A 29 -41.37 8.73 24.48
N TYR A 30 -41.01 7.68 25.23
CA TYR A 30 -41.25 6.31 24.75
C TYR A 30 -42.73 5.93 24.97
N VAL A 31 -43.43 5.52 23.92
CA VAL A 31 -44.75 4.86 24.04
C VAL A 31 -44.52 3.34 24.02
N PRO A 32 -44.81 2.60 25.10
CA PRO A 32 -44.69 1.15 25.10
C PRO A 32 -45.91 0.55 24.39
N ALA A 33 -45.68 -0.12 23.26
CA ALA A 33 -46.70 -1.01 22.70
C ALA A 33 -46.92 -2.17 23.70
N MET A 34 -48.17 -2.39 24.11
CA MET A 34 -48.52 -3.37 25.14
C MET A 34 -48.15 -4.80 24.72
N ALA A 35 -47.77 -5.60 25.72
CA ALA A 35 -47.69 -7.05 25.55
C ALA A 35 -49.09 -7.63 25.30
N ALA A 36 -49.22 -8.37 24.20
CA ALA A 36 -50.32 -9.29 23.95
C ALA A 36 -49.72 -10.69 23.70
N ASP A 37 -50.50 -11.73 24.00
CA ASP A 37 -50.05 -13.09 24.28
C ASP A 37 -48.98 -13.69 23.34
N ARG A 38 -47.89 -14.18 23.94
CA ARG A 38 -46.91 -15.06 23.30
C ARG A 38 -47.34 -16.52 23.39
N THR A 39 -48.39 -16.89 22.66
CA THR A 39 -48.77 -18.29 22.38
C THR A 39 -48.80 -18.53 20.88
N GLY A 40 -47.66 -18.29 20.23
CA GLY A 40 -47.43 -18.60 18.82
C GLY A 40 -45.95 -18.89 18.57
N THR A 41 -45.66 -19.97 17.85
CA THR A 41 -44.32 -20.28 17.34
C THR A 41 -43.82 -19.12 16.46
N PRO A 42 -42.54 -18.72 16.52
CA PRO A 42 -42.01 -17.67 15.67
C PRO A 42 -42.23 -18.03 14.20
N ARG A 43 -43.01 -17.22 13.47
CA ARG A 43 -43.17 -17.41 12.03
C ARG A 43 -41.87 -17.02 11.36
N GLU A 44 -41.23 -17.97 10.67
CA GLU A 44 -40.05 -17.71 9.86
C GLU A 44 -40.33 -16.55 8.88
N ALA A 45 -39.47 -15.54 8.89
CA ALA A 45 -39.65 -14.37 8.04
C ALA A 45 -39.51 -14.77 6.57
N SER A 46 -40.42 -14.33 5.70
CA SER A 46 -40.25 -14.55 4.26
C SER A 46 -38.96 -13.85 3.80
N PRO A 47 -38.21 -14.40 2.81
CA PRO A 47 -37.07 -13.68 2.21
C PRO A 47 -37.44 -12.28 1.69
N THR A 48 -38.71 -12.04 1.38
CA THR A 48 -39.22 -10.70 1.04
C THR A 48 -39.30 -9.77 2.25
N ASP A 49 -39.65 -10.29 3.44
CA ASP A 49 -39.76 -9.53 4.69
C ASP A 49 -38.39 -9.00 5.16
N ALA A 50 -37.34 -9.82 5.05
CA ALA A 50 -35.97 -9.46 5.43
C ALA A 50 -35.36 -8.35 4.56
N ALA A 51 -35.71 -8.33 3.26
CA ALA A 51 -35.38 -7.23 2.36
C ALA A 51 -36.24 -5.98 2.66
N GLN A 52 -37.54 -6.14 2.93
CA GLN A 52 -38.41 -5.01 3.30
C GLN A 52 -37.95 -4.34 4.60
N ALA A 53 -37.42 -5.10 5.56
CA ALA A 53 -36.82 -4.56 6.79
C ALA A 53 -35.58 -3.71 6.50
N ALA A 54 -34.69 -4.15 5.61
CA ALA A 54 -33.54 -3.34 5.16
C ALA A 54 -34.01 -2.05 4.47
N LEU A 55 -34.98 -2.14 3.57
CA LEU A 55 -35.60 -0.98 2.90
C LEU A 55 -36.18 0.03 3.90
N ARG A 56 -36.85 -0.43 4.96
CA ARG A 56 -37.38 0.46 6.01
C ARG A 56 -36.28 1.15 6.82
N ARG A 57 -35.12 0.52 7.02
CA ARG A 57 -33.95 1.18 7.66
C ARG A 57 -33.25 2.17 6.72
N LEU A 58 -33.08 1.80 5.45
CA LEU A 58 -32.32 2.56 4.45
C LEU A 58 -33.10 3.72 3.83
N LEU A 59 -34.40 3.52 3.59
CA LEU A 59 -35.32 4.45 2.92
C LEU A 59 -36.63 4.61 3.72
N PRO A 60 -36.59 5.04 5.00
CA PRO A 60 -37.76 5.04 5.89
C PRO A 60 -38.96 5.85 5.38
N ARG A 61 -38.74 6.87 4.54
CA ARG A 61 -39.81 7.70 3.94
C ARG A 61 -40.43 7.10 2.67
N HIS A 62 -39.78 6.11 2.06
CA HIS A 62 -40.10 5.63 0.71
C HIS A 62 -40.31 4.12 0.61
N ALA A 63 -40.01 3.36 1.66
CA ALA A 63 -40.07 1.89 1.65
C ALA A 63 -41.45 1.33 1.25
N ASP A 64 -42.55 2.00 1.64
CA ASP A 64 -43.92 1.55 1.31
C ASP A 64 -44.35 1.91 -0.13
N GLN A 65 -43.56 2.72 -0.86
CA GLN A 65 -43.72 2.97 -2.30
C GLN A 65 -43.02 1.89 -3.16
N ILE A 66 -42.31 0.94 -2.53
CA ILE A 66 -41.54 -0.12 -3.17
C ILE A 66 -42.15 -1.47 -2.76
N THR A 67 -42.83 -2.13 -3.70
CA THR A 67 -43.32 -3.49 -3.54
C THR A 67 -42.26 -4.50 -3.99
N LEU A 68 -41.80 -5.34 -3.06
CA LEU A 68 -40.90 -6.45 -3.36
C LEU A 68 -41.67 -7.72 -3.73
N GLN A 69 -41.14 -8.50 -4.67
CA GLN A 69 -41.73 -9.79 -5.07
C GLN A 69 -40.66 -10.86 -5.30
N ARG A 70 -40.81 -12.02 -4.64
CA ARG A 70 -39.96 -13.18 -4.93
C ARG A 70 -40.31 -13.82 -6.28
N ILE A 71 -39.30 -14.21 -7.06
CA ILE A 71 -39.41 -14.99 -8.31
C ILE A 71 -38.49 -16.22 -8.29
N GLY A 72 -38.80 -17.25 -9.10
CA GLY A 72 -37.97 -18.46 -9.21
C GLY A 72 -36.95 -18.45 -10.36
N GLY A 73 -36.04 -19.42 -10.38
CA GLY A 73 -35.01 -19.58 -11.43
C GLY A 73 -33.66 -18.92 -11.10
N PRO A 74 -32.74 -18.78 -12.08
CA PRO A 74 -31.40 -18.21 -11.88
C PRO A 74 -31.41 -16.79 -11.30
N GLU A 75 -30.40 -16.48 -10.49
CA GLU A 75 -30.34 -15.23 -9.72
C GLU A 75 -30.41 -13.99 -10.60
N ARG A 76 -31.46 -13.19 -10.38
CA ARG A 76 -31.78 -12.01 -11.20
C ARG A 76 -32.74 -11.08 -10.48
N PHE A 77 -32.81 -9.85 -10.96
CA PHE A 77 -33.86 -8.91 -10.60
C PHE A 77 -34.50 -8.24 -11.82
N LYS A 78 -35.70 -7.67 -11.62
CA LYS A 78 -36.41 -6.81 -12.57
C LYS A 78 -37.14 -5.70 -11.83
N VAL A 79 -36.94 -4.45 -12.26
CA VAL A 79 -37.64 -3.26 -11.79
C VAL A 79 -38.72 -2.87 -12.79
N THR A 80 -39.91 -2.56 -12.29
CA THR A 80 -41.09 -2.11 -13.04
C THR A 80 -41.93 -1.18 -12.14
N GLY A 81 -43.08 -0.73 -12.64
CA GLY A 81 -44.05 0.04 -11.84
C GLY A 81 -44.28 1.44 -12.40
N GLY A 82 -44.92 2.27 -11.60
CA GLY A 82 -45.17 3.69 -11.90
C GLY A 82 -44.75 4.58 -10.73
N ALA A 83 -44.96 5.88 -10.84
CA ALA A 83 -44.62 6.83 -9.78
C ALA A 83 -45.31 6.45 -8.45
N GLY A 84 -44.53 6.44 -7.35
CA GLY A 84 -44.97 6.00 -6.03
C GLY A 84 -45.39 4.53 -5.89
N ARG A 85 -45.22 3.72 -6.95
CA ARG A 85 -45.65 2.31 -7.03
C ARG A 85 -44.59 1.49 -7.76
N ILE A 86 -43.38 1.48 -7.22
CA ILE A 86 -42.23 0.75 -7.77
C ILE A 86 -42.39 -0.73 -7.41
N ARG A 87 -42.12 -1.62 -8.37
CA ARG A 87 -42.15 -3.08 -8.16
C ARG A 87 -40.80 -3.68 -8.52
N VAL A 88 -40.15 -4.26 -7.53
CA VAL A 88 -38.88 -4.98 -7.71
C VAL A 88 -39.12 -6.47 -7.52
N ALA A 89 -38.98 -7.23 -8.60
CA ALA A 89 -39.01 -8.68 -8.58
C ALA A 89 -37.58 -9.23 -8.50
N GLY A 90 -37.30 -10.18 -7.60
CA GLY A 90 -35.96 -10.74 -7.39
C GLY A 90 -35.99 -12.15 -6.81
N THR A 91 -34.94 -12.93 -7.01
CA THR A 91 -34.88 -14.36 -6.60
C THR A 91 -34.68 -14.58 -5.10
N GLY A 92 -34.02 -13.63 -4.44
CA GLY A 92 -33.74 -13.61 -3.00
C GLY A 92 -33.47 -12.18 -2.50
N PRO A 93 -33.16 -12.00 -1.21
CA PRO A 93 -33.10 -10.66 -0.60
C PRO A 93 -31.97 -9.80 -1.17
N VAL A 94 -30.77 -10.37 -1.40
CA VAL A 94 -29.66 -9.68 -2.12
C VAL A 94 -30.13 -9.17 -3.49
N ALA A 95 -30.68 -10.03 -4.34
CA ALA A 95 -31.14 -9.63 -5.68
C ALA A 95 -32.26 -8.56 -5.63
N LEU A 96 -33.17 -8.63 -4.65
CA LEU A 96 -34.20 -7.61 -4.43
C LEU A 96 -33.57 -6.25 -4.06
N LEU A 97 -32.62 -6.23 -3.12
CA LEU A 97 -31.94 -5.02 -2.67
C LEU A 97 -31.02 -4.44 -3.74
N THR A 98 -30.29 -5.29 -4.48
CA THR A 98 -29.53 -4.86 -5.66
C THR A 98 -30.44 -4.23 -6.71
N GLY A 99 -31.62 -4.81 -6.96
CA GLY A 99 -32.60 -4.25 -7.89
C GLY A 99 -33.16 -2.89 -7.45
N VAL A 100 -33.39 -2.69 -6.16
CA VAL A 100 -33.70 -1.37 -5.60
C VAL A 100 -32.55 -0.39 -5.79
N HIS A 101 -31.30 -0.79 -5.51
CA HIS A 101 -30.15 0.08 -5.66
C HIS A 101 -29.91 0.47 -7.12
N TRP A 102 -30.12 -0.47 -8.05
CA TRP A 102 -30.07 -0.22 -9.50
C TRP A 102 -31.12 0.81 -9.93
N TYR A 103 -32.32 0.74 -9.36
CA TYR A 103 -33.37 1.72 -9.59
C TYR A 103 -33.03 3.11 -9.01
N LEU A 104 -32.48 3.19 -7.79
CA LEU A 104 -32.03 4.45 -7.19
C LEU A 104 -30.98 5.13 -8.07
N LYS A 105 -29.93 4.40 -8.46
CA LYS A 105 -28.85 4.91 -9.32
C LYS A 105 -29.38 5.35 -10.68
N TYR A 106 -29.99 4.43 -11.44
CA TYR A 106 -30.29 4.65 -12.86
C TYR A 106 -31.69 5.22 -13.16
N SER A 107 -32.48 5.58 -12.13
CA SER A 107 -33.77 6.28 -12.31
C SER A 107 -33.98 7.47 -11.37
N CYS A 108 -33.33 7.52 -10.20
CA CYS A 108 -33.55 8.55 -9.20
C CYS A 108 -32.33 9.43 -8.93
N ASP A 109 -31.17 9.10 -9.50
CA ASP A 109 -29.89 9.77 -9.29
C ASP A 109 -29.57 9.87 -7.78
N ALA A 110 -29.63 8.71 -7.14
CA ALA A 110 -29.45 8.53 -5.70
C ALA A 110 -28.57 7.30 -5.41
N HIS A 111 -27.80 7.37 -4.32
CA HIS A 111 -26.75 6.39 -4.02
C HIS A 111 -26.66 6.04 -2.53
N LEU A 112 -26.50 4.74 -2.24
CA LEU A 112 -26.30 4.19 -0.91
C LEU A 112 -24.90 3.57 -0.81
N SER A 113 -24.04 4.18 0.00
CA SER A 113 -22.64 3.78 0.15
C SER A 113 -22.26 3.44 1.59
N TRP A 114 -21.11 2.80 1.72
CA TRP A 114 -20.35 2.76 2.97
C TRP A 114 -19.59 4.07 3.29
N ALA A 115 -19.43 4.96 2.31
CA ALA A 115 -18.66 6.20 2.39
C ALA A 115 -19.41 7.35 1.69
N GLY A 116 -20.18 8.13 2.45
CA GLY A 116 -21.07 9.18 1.94
C GLY A 116 -22.30 8.63 1.21
N SER A 117 -23.52 9.03 1.56
CA SER A 117 -24.74 8.66 0.81
C SER A 117 -25.49 9.89 0.28
N ARG A 118 -26.26 9.72 -0.81
CA ARG A 118 -27.08 10.78 -1.41
C ARG A 118 -28.51 10.27 -1.60
N LEU A 119 -29.43 10.78 -0.77
CA LEU A 119 -30.81 10.28 -0.62
C LEU A 119 -31.87 11.41 -0.62
N ASP A 120 -31.58 12.54 -1.25
CA ASP A 120 -32.57 13.60 -1.46
C ASP A 120 -33.51 13.23 -2.63
N LEU A 121 -34.36 12.24 -2.31
CA LEU A 121 -35.41 11.69 -3.16
C LEU A 121 -36.70 12.52 -3.01
N PRO A 122 -37.45 12.75 -4.11
CA PRO A 122 -38.76 13.40 -4.05
C PRO A 122 -39.74 12.62 -3.15
N GLU A 123 -40.76 13.28 -2.61
CA GLU A 123 -41.76 12.63 -1.75
C GLU A 123 -42.43 11.43 -2.43
N THR A 124 -42.75 11.55 -3.71
CA THR A 124 -43.19 10.44 -4.56
C THR A 124 -42.05 9.99 -5.46
N LEU A 125 -41.64 8.72 -5.34
CA LEU A 125 -40.61 8.11 -6.17
C LEU A 125 -41.00 8.17 -7.67
N PRO A 126 -40.09 8.54 -8.58
CA PRO A 126 -40.36 8.61 -10.02
C PRO A 126 -40.65 7.23 -10.62
N ALA A 127 -41.33 7.15 -11.77
CA ALA A 127 -41.38 5.89 -12.51
C ALA A 127 -39.96 5.48 -12.99
N PRO A 128 -39.65 4.17 -13.11
CA PRO A 128 -38.35 3.73 -13.66
C PRO A 128 -38.16 4.29 -15.08
N ARG A 129 -37.04 5.00 -15.32
CA ARG A 129 -36.74 5.65 -16.62
C ARG A 129 -36.64 4.64 -17.78
N ALA A 130 -36.25 3.41 -17.46
CA ALA A 130 -36.21 2.27 -18.37
C ALA A 130 -36.52 0.98 -17.58
N GLN A 131 -36.77 -0.13 -18.29
CA GLN A 131 -36.89 -1.43 -17.66
C GLN A 131 -35.51 -1.93 -17.20
N HIS A 132 -35.20 -1.80 -15.91
CA HIS A 132 -33.99 -2.39 -15.34
C HIS A 132 -34.18 -3.88 -15.10
N ALA A 133 -33.41 -4.72 -15.78
CA ALA A 133 -33.34 -6.15 -15.53
C ALA A 133 -31.89 -6.62 -15.67
N ARG A 134 -31.40 -7.41 -14.71
CA ARG A 134 -30.06 -8.00 -14.70
C ARG A 134 -30.10 -9.40 -14.11
N ARG A 135 -29.21 -10.27 -14.57
CA ARG A 135 -28.95 -11.62 -14.05
C ARG A 135 -27.51 -11.64 -13.54
N ALA A 136 -27.26 -12.29 -12.40
CA ALA A 136 -25.90 -12.51 -11.93
C ALA A 136 -25.15 -13.43 -12.93
N THR A 137 -23.97 -13.01 -13.37
CA THR A 137 -23.15 -13.78 -14.34
C THR A 137 -22.24 -14.80 -13.65
N VAL A 138 -22.08 -14.70 -12.32
CA VAL A 138 -21.29 -15.61 -11.48
C VAL A 138 -22.03 -15.91 -10.18
N PRO A 139 -21.93 -17.13 -9.61
CA PRO A 139 -22.65 -17.49 -8.39
C PRO A 139 -22.09 -16.82 -7.12
N ASN A 140 -20.77 -16.65 -7.01
CA ASN A 140 -20.13 -16.21 -5.77
C ASN A 140 -19.70 -14.74 -5.86
N ARG A 141 -20.10 -13.89 -4.91
CA ARG A 141 -19.62 -12.50 -4.78
C ARG A 141 -19.18 -12.28 -3.34
N PHE A 142 -17.91 -12.52 -3.13
CA PHE A 142 -17.24 -12.51 -1.84
C PHE A 142 -16.79 -11.10 -1.45
N ALA A 143 -16.95 -10.77 -0.17
CA ALA A 143 -16.51 -9.51 0.40
C ALA A 143 -15.59 -9.72 1.62
N LEU A 144 -14.69 -8.74 1.78
CA LEU A 144 -13.82 -8.47 2.92
C LEU A 144 -12.52 -9.30 2.95
N ASN A 145 -11.43 -8.66 3.38
CA ASN A 145 -10.14 -9.29 3.60
C ASN A 145 -10.08 -9.99 4.98
N ASP A 146 -9.19 -10.95 5.17
CA ASP A 146 -8.90 -11.55 6.48
C ASP A 146 -8.55 -10.51 7.54
N THR A 147 -7.83 -9.46 7.15
CA THR A 147 -7.39 -8.35 8.02
C THR A 147 -8.47 -7.30 8.31
N HIS A 148 -9.64 -7.37 7.67
CA HIS A 148 -10.56 -6.21 7.60
C HIS A 148 -11.09 -5.73 8.96
N ASP A 149 -11.46 -6.65 9.86
CA ASP A 149 -12.09 -6.33 11.16
C ASP A 149 -11.12 -5.47 11.99
N GLY A 150 -9.84 -5.87 12.02
CA GLY A 150 -8.76 -5.19 12.73
C GLY A 150 -8.56 -3.75 12.28
N TYR A 151 -8.47 -3.47 10.97
CA TYR A 151 -8.21 -2.11 10.47
C TYR A 151 -9.46 -1.25 10.24
N THR A 152 -10.64 -1.85 10.11
CA THR A 152 -11.89 -1.13 9.83
C THR A 152 -12.55 -0.66 11.12
N ALA A 153 -13.02 -1.61 11.94
CA ALA A 153 -13.87 -1.32 13.09
C ALA A 153 -13.92 -2.51 14.08
N PRO A 154 -12.81 -2.89 14.72
CA PRO A 154 -12.73 -4.07 15.60
C PRO A 154 -13.55 -3.92 16.90
N TYR A 155 -14.12 -2.73 17.11
CA TYR A 155 -15.00 -2.36 18.22
C TYR A 155 -16.39 -1.92 17.71
N ALA A 156 -16.77 -2.33 16.49
CA ALA A 156 -18.09 -2.06 15.92
C ALA A 156 -19.21 -2.63 16.78
N ASP A 157 -20.32 -1.90 16.85
CA ASP A 157 -21.56 -2.37 17.46
C ASP A 157 -22.49 -3.03 16.44
N TRP A 158 -23.68 -3.42 16.90
CA TRP A 158 -24.70 -3.98 16.03
C TRP A 158 -25.19 -2.98 14.95
N ALA A 159 -25.36 -1.70 15.28
CA ALA A 159 -25.92 -0.72 14.35
C ALA A 159 -24.97 -0.48 13.15
N HIS A 160 -23.65 -0.54 13.38
CA HIS A 160 -22.66 -0.60 12.32
C HIS A 160 -22.87 -1.82 11.42
N TRP A 161 -22.86 -3.03 11.99
CA TRP A 161 -22.93 -4.28 11.22
C TRP A 161 -24.26 -4.47 10.48
N GLU A 162 -25.39 -4.09 11.07
CA GLU A 162 -26.71 -4.15 10.43
C GLU A 162 -26.75 -3.28 9.16
N ARG A 163 -26.29 -2.02 9.27
CA ARG A 163 -26.17 -1.13 8.11
C ARG A 163 -25.14 -1.66 7.11
N PHE A 164 -24.02 -2.21 7.57
CA PHE A 164 -22.96 -2.68 6.68
C PHE A 164 -23.40 -3.87 5.83
N LEU A 165 -24.06 -4.86 6.42
CA LEU A 165 -24.66 -5.99 5.69
C LEU A 165 -25.76 -5.53 4.73
N ASP A 166 -26.63 -4.59 5.15
CA ASP A 166 -27.64 -4.01 4.27
C ASP A 166 -26.99 -3.29 3.05
N ILE A 167 -25.87 -2.56 3.24
CA ILE A 167 -25.10 -1.96 2.13
C ILE A 167 -24.48 -3.05 1.24
N LEU A 168 -23.83 -4.08 1.78
CA LEU A 168 -23.25 -5.17 0.98
C LEU A 168 -24.32 -5.88 0.12
N ALA A 169 -25.56 -6.01 0.63
CA ALA A 169 -26.70 -6.56 -0.12
C ALA A 169 -27.17 -5.67 -1.29
N LEU A 170 -27.16 -4.34 -1.13
CA LEU A 170 -27.46 -3.39 -2.21
C LEU A 170 -26.40 -3.42 -3.33
N HIS A 171 -25.17 -3.78 -2.98
CA HIS A 171 -24.03 -3.93 -3.90
C HIS A 171 -23.92 -5.36 -4.47
N GLY A 172 -24.81 -6.27 -4.08
CA GLY A 172 -24.94 -7.61 -4.69
C GLY A 172 -24.03 -8.70 -4.14
N PHE A 173 -23.26 -8.40 -3.08
CA PHE A 173 -22.46 -9.41 -2.37
C PHE A 173 -23.37 -10.45 -1.70
N ASN A 174 -23.00 -11.72 -1.78
CA ASN A 174 -23.72 -12.82 -1.16
C ASN A 174 -22.83 -13.71 -0.28
N GLU A 175 -21.54 -13.45 -0.21
CA GLU A 175 -20.58 -14.14 0.66
C GLU A 175 -19.77 -13.09 1.41
N VAL A 176 -19.71 -13.18 2.73
CA VAL A 176 -19.01 -12.19 3.57
C VAL A 176 -18.24 -12.90 4.67
N LEU A 177 -16.96 -12.55 4.83
CA LEU A 177 -16.12 -13.05 5.92
C LEU A 177 -16.54 -12.46 7.28
N VAL A 178 -16.74 -13.32 8.28
CA VAL A 178 -17.10 -12.91 9.64
C VAL A 178 -16.12 -13.49 10.67
N THR A 179 -15.26 -12.62 11.22
CA THR A 179 -14.28 -12.94 12.27
C THR A 179 -14.82 -12.72 13.69
N ALA A 180 -15.82 -11.85 13.85
CA ALA A 180 -16.36 -11.49 15.16
C ALA A 180 -16.98 -12.69 15.90
N GLY A 181 -16.57 -12.92 17.14
CA GLY A 181 -17.04 -14.00 18.00
C GLY A 181 -16.28 -15.33 17.84
N GLN A 182 -15.35 -15.44 16.88
CA GLN A 182 -14.57 -16.66 16.68
C GLN A 182 -13.57 -16.92 17.82
N GLU A 183 -13.24 -15.88 18.59
CA GLU A 183 -12.50 -16.03 19.85
C GLU A 183 -13.19 -16.99 20.84
N ALA A 184 -14.52 -17.06 20.86
CA ALA A 184 -15.26 -17.95 21.74
C ALA A 184 -15.24 -19.42 21.29
N VAL A 185 -15.00 -19.68 20.00
CA VAL A 185 -14.80 -21.04 19.47
C VAL A 185 -13.47 -21.57 19.98
N TYR A 186 -12.40 -20.78 19.86
CA TYR A 186 -11.08 -21.14 20.37
C TYR A 186 -11.06 -21.22 21.90
N HIS A 187 -11.71 -20.29 22.61
CA HIS A 187 -11.81 -20.33 24.07
C HIS A 187 -12.41 -21.64 24.58
N ARG A 188 -13.59 -22.02 24.07
CA ARG A 188 -14.25 -23.29 24.43
C ARG A 188 -13.44 -24.51 24.01
N MET A 189 -12.89 -24.49 22.80
CA MET A 189 -12.04 -25.58 22.31
C MET A 189 -10.81 -25.79 23.21
N LEU A 190 -10.14 -24.73 23.66
CA LEU A 190 -9.01 -24.87 24.57
C LEU A 190 -9.42 -25.39 25.96
N GLN A 191 -10.60 -25.04 26.46
CA GLN A 191 -11.11 -25.62 27.71
C GLN A 191 -11.29 -27.14 27.63
N ASP A 192 -11.77 -27.66 26.51
CA ASP A 192 -11.84 -29.10 26.20
C ASP A 192 -10.48 -29.80 26.19
N PHE A 193 -9.37 -29.07 25.97
CA PHE A 193 -8.00 -29.58 25.88
C PHE A 193 -7.09 -29.13 27.04
N GLY A 194 -7.67 -28.83 28.20
CA GLY A 194 -6.94 -28.69 29.46
C GLY A 194 -6.41 -27.28 29.77
N TYR A 195 -7.04 -26.24 29.21
CA TYR A 195 -6.78 -24.84 29.59
C TYR A 195 -7.90 -24.31 30.48
N SER A 196 -7.54 -23.54 31.50
CA SER A 196 -8.51 -22.75 32.27
C SER A 196 -9.07 -21.59 31.44
N ASP A 197 -10.22 -21.05 31.86
CA ASP A 197 -10.79 -19.83 31.29
C ASP A 197 -9.75 -18.69 31.12
N ARG A 198 -8.96 -18.44 32.17
CA ARG A 198 -7.96 -17.36 32.18
C ARG A 198 -6.82 -17.62 31.20
N GLU A 199 -6.32 -18.85 31.09
CA GLU A 199 -5.28 -19.20 30.11
C GLU A 199 -5.82 -19.02 28.68
N ALA A 200 -7.02 -19.55 28.39
CA ALA A 200 -7.63 -19.43 27.07
C ALA A 200 -7.87 -17.96 26.66
N ARG A 201 -8.36 -17.11 27.58
CA ARG A 201 -8.53 -15.65 27.33
C ARG A 201 -7.23 -14.85 27.29
N SER A 202 -6.13 -15.38 27.84
CA SER A 202 -4.80 -14.75 27.75
C SER A 202 -4.15 -14.97 26.38
N TRP A 203 -4.41 -16.13 25.76
CA TRP A 203 -3.90 -16.47 24.44
C TRP A 203 -4.54 -15.65 23.30
N ILE A 204 -5.81 -15.26 23.48
CA ILE A 204 -6.58 -14.48 22.51
C ILE A 204 -6.16 -13.00 22.55
N PRO A 205 -5.75 -12.39 21.41
CA PRO A 205 -5.43 -10.97 21.37
C PRO A 205 -6.63 -10.04 21.52
N ALA A 206 -6.35 -8.78 21.83
CA ALA A 206 -7.31 -7.69 21.74
C ALA A 206 -7.94 -7.61 20.32
N PRO A 207 -9.21 -7.17 20.18
CA PRO A 207 -9.94 -7.21 18.90
C PRO A 207 -9.21 -6.57 17.71
N THR A 208 -8.41 -5.53 17.94
CA THR A 208 -7.53 -4.90 16.92
C THR A 208 -6.60 -5.89 16.22
N HIS A 209 -6.16 -6.96 16.90
CA HIS A 209 -5.10 -7.88 16.44
C HIS A 209 -5.59 -9.31 16.17
N GLN A 210 -6.86 -9.61 16.47
CA GLN A 210 -7.45 -10.94 16.24
C GLN A 210 -7.32 -11.46 14.79
N PRO A 211 -7.38 -10.64 13.72
CA PRO A 211 -7.16 -11.12 12.36
C PRO A 211 -5.84 -11.89 12.15
N TRP A 212 -4.72 -11.36 12.64
CA TRP A 212 -3.41 -12.01 12.47
C TRP A 212 -3.26 -13.27 13.32
N TRP A 213 -4.02 -13.37 14.41
CA TRP A 213 -4.11 -14.61 15.19
C TRP A 213 -4.92 -15.69 14.48
N LEU A 214 -6.02 -15.33 13.82
CA LEU A 214 -6.78 -16.26 12.96
C LEU A 214 -5.95 -16.76 11.75
N LEU A 215 -5.00 -15.94 11.27
CA LEU A 215 -4.01 -16.29 10.23
C LEU A 215 -2.76 -17.03 10.75
N GLN A 216 -2.69 -17.38 12.04
CA GLN A 216 -1.50 -17.99 12.70
C GLN A 216 -0.22 -17.13 12.67
N ASN A 217 -0.31 -15.82 12.44
CA ASN A 217 0.85 -14.92 12.39
C ASN A 217 1.30 -14.52 13.81
N MET A 218 0.41 -14.54 14.80
CA MET A 218 0.72 -14.20 16.19
C MET A 218 -0.30 -14.84 17.17
N ALA A 219 0.01 -14.77 18.46
CA ALA A 219 -0.96 -14.92 19.56
C ALA A 219 -0.60 -13.90 20.64
N GLU A 220 -1.41 -13.78 21.70
CA GLU A 220 -1.04 -13.04 22.92
C GLU A 220 -0.64 -11.56 22.68
N TYR A 221 -1.59 -10.66 22.38
CA TYR A 221 -1.31 -9.22 22.37
C TYR A 221 -2.45 -8.37 22.95
N GLY A 222 -2.14 -7.52 23.92
CA GLY A 222 -3.12 -6.61 24.54
C GLY A 222 -4.23 -7.28 25.37
N GLY A 223 -4.08 -8.56 25.70
CA GLY A 223 -4.99 -9.31 26.57
C GLY A 223 -4.49 -9.43 28.02
N PRO A 224 -5.14 -10.25 28.86
CA PRO A 224 -6.30 -11.09 28.52
C PRO A 224 -7.56 -10.26 28.26
N ILE A 225 -8.35 -10.66 27.27
CA ILE A 225 -9.70 -10.09 27.07
C ILE A 225 -10.62 -10.43 28.26
N SER A 226 -11.52 -9.54 28.66
CA SER A 226 -12.51 -9.85 29.70
C SER A 226 -13.54 -10.90 29.25
N THR A 227 -14.22 -11.53 30.21
CA THR A 227 -15.34 -12.44 29.93
C THR A 227 -16.50 -11.68 29.29
N GLU A 228 -16.74 -10.46 29.75
CA GLU A 228 -17.78 -9.55 29.26
C GLU A 228 -17.53 -9.12 27.80
N LEU A 229 -16.27 -8.82 27.44
CA LEU A 229 -15.89 -8.51 26.06
C LEU A 229 -16.03 -9.75 25.15
N LEU A 230 -15.60 -10.92 25.63
CA LEU A 230 -15.76 -12.20 24.94
C LEU A 230 -17.25 -12.50 24.67
N GLU A 231 -18.11 -12.39 25.68
CA GLU A 231 -19.56 -12.59 25.56
C GLU A 231 -20.21 -11.57 24.62
N ARG A 232 -19.83 -10.29 24.73
CA ARG A 232 -20.32 -9.21 23.85
C ARG A 232 -19.96 -9.46 22.38
N ARG A 233 -18.72 -9.82 22.07
CA ARG A 233 -18.28 -10.14 20.69
C ARG A 233 -18.91 -11.45 20.19
N THR A 234 -19.10 -12.44 21.07
CA THR A 234 -19.87 -13.66 20.74
C THR A 234 -21.31 -13.34 20.35
N ALA A 235 -22.00 -12.53 21.14
CA ALA A 235 -23.38 -12.13 20.87
C ALA A 235 -23.50 -11.30 19.58
N LEU A 236 -22.53 -10.42 19.31
CA LEU A 236 -22.43 -9.69 18.05
C LEU A 236 -22.26 -10.64 16.85
N GLY A 237 -21.29 -11.57 16.91
CA GLY A 237 -21.03 -12.55 15.87
C GLY A 237 -22.26 -13.39 15.49
N LYS A 238 -23.04 -13.83 16.50
CA LYS A 238 -24.31 -14.54 16.28
C LYS A 238 -25.30 -13.69 15.47
N ARG A 239 -25.51 -12.44 15.88
CA ARG A 239 -26.44 -11.53 15.20
C ARG A 239 -26.01 -11.21 13.76
N ILE A 240 -24.71 -11.09 13.51
CA ILE A 240 -24.16 -10.92 12.15
C ILE A 240 -24.52 -12.14 11.29
N VAL A 241 -24.20 -13.34 11.77
CA VAL A 241 -24.46 -14.61 11.07
C VAL A 241 -25.96 -14.81 10.81
N ASP A 242 -26.83 -14.54 11.78
CA ASP A 242 -28.28 -14.67 11.61
C ASP A 242 -28.83 -13.65 10.60
N ARG A 243 -28.38 -12.40 10.64
CA ARG A 243 -28.79 -11.37 9.67
C ARG A 243 -28.30 -11.66 8.25
N MET A 244 -27.15 -12.29 8.11
CA MET A 244 -26.69 -12.79 6.81
C MET A 244 -27.64 -13.86 6.25
N ARG A 245 -28.08 -14.82 7.08
CA ARG A 245 -29.10 -15.81 6.68
C ARG A 245 -30.41 -15.17 6.27
N GLU A 246 -30.91 -14.20 7.05
CA GLU A 246 -32.11 -13.42 6.70
C GLU A 246 -31.98 -12.76 5.32
N LEU A 247 -30.80 -12.22 5.00
CA LEU A 247 -30.48 -11.61 3.70
C LEU A 247 -30.20 -12.63 2.58
N GLY A 248 -30.17 -13.93 2.87
CA GLY A 248 -29.79 -14.97 1.92
C GLY A 248 -28.31 -14.92 1.51
N MET A 249 -27.47 -14.31 2.35
CA MET A 249 -26.01 -14.35 2.25
C MET A 249 -25.47 -15.61 2.93
N LYS A 250 -24.36 -16.15 2.44
CA LYS A 250 -23.58 -17.19 3.11
C LYS A 250 -22.55 -16.53 4.05
N PRO A 251 -22.60 -16.78 5.37
CA PRO A 251 -21.49 -16.47 6.27
C PRO A 251 -20.27 -17.29 5.83
N VAL A 252 -19.12 -16.64 5.67
CA VAL A 252 -17.84 -17.34 5.57
C VAL A 252 -17.15 -17.19 6.92
N LEU A 253 -16.93 -18.29 7.63
CA LEU A 253 -16.29 -18.29 8.95
C LEU A 253 -14.86 -18.82 8.87
N PRO A 254 -13.94 -18.41 9.76
CA PRO A 254 -12.64 -19.08 9.92
C PRO A 254 -12.81 -20.58 10.18
N GLY A 255 -12.10 -21.42 9.41
CA GLY A 255 -12.01 -22.86 9.66
C GLY A 255 -10.80 -23.22 10.52
N TYR A 256 -10.68 -24.50 10.90
CA TYR A 256 -9.57 -25.00 11.70
C TYR A 256 -8.53 -25.75 10.88
N PHE A 257 -7.30 -25.25 10.92
CA PHE A 257 -6.15 -25.81 10.22
C PHE A 257 -4.91 -26.02 11.11
N GLY A 258 -5.06 -26.00 12.43
CA GLY A 258 -4.03 -26.49 13.37
C GLY A 258 -3.47 -25.48 14.38
N THR A 259 -4.10 -24.32 14.58
CA THR A 259 -3.59 -23.28 15.50
C THR A 259 -3.76 -23.72 16.96
N VAL A 260 -2.67 -23.79 17.71
CA VAL A 260 -2.69 -24.12 19.15
C VAL A 260 -1.63 -23.33 19.95
N PRO A 261 -1.77 -23.19 21.28
CA PRO A 261 -0.75 -22.59 22.13
C PRO A 261 0.58 -23.38 22.16
N ALA A 262 1.66 -22.72 22.58
CA ALA A 262 3.02 -23.29 22.57
C ALA A 262 3.19 -24.57 23.41
N ASP A 263 2.44 -24.69 24.51
CA ASP A 263 2.49 -25.81 25.45
C ASP A 263 1.49 -26.94 25.13
N PHE A 264 0.70 -26.82 24.05
CA PHE A 264 -0.43 -27.70 23.77
C PHE A 264 -0.08 -29.19 23.72
N ALA A 265 1.04 -29.55 23.10
CA ALA A 265 1.52 -30.93 23.01
C ALA A 265 1.96 -31.51 24.37
N GLN A 266 2.32 -30.67 25.34
CA GLN A 266 2.69 -31.10 26.70
C GLN A 266 1.44 -31.52 27.50
N ARG A 267 0.32 -30.81 27.30
CA ARG A 267 -0.99 -31.13 27.89
C ARG A 267 -1.67 -32.31 27.17
N ASN A 268 -1.54 -32.38 25.84
CA ASN A 268 -2.31 -33.28 24.99
C ASN A 268 -1.45 -34.40 24.38
N LYS A 269 -1.29 -35.51 25.13
CA LYS A 269 -0.49 -36.68 24.73
C LYS A 269 -0.85 -37.19 23.34
N GLY A 270 0.17 -37.39 22.50
CA GLY A 270 0.02 -37.79 21.09
C GLY A 270 -0.26 -36.64 20.13
N GLY A 271 -0.33 -35.40 20.62
CA GLY A 271 -0.23 -34.20 19.81
C GLY A 271 1.23 -33.96 19.41
N ARG A 272 1.44 -33.60 18.15
CA ARG A 272 2.74 -33.15 17.63
C ARG A 272 2.57 -31.74 17.09
N THR A 273 3.40 -30.81 17.54
CA THR A 273 3.42 -29.43 17.08
C THR A 273 4.70 -29.14 16.30
N VAL A 274 4.60 -28.34 15.24
CA VAL A 274 5.71 -27.86 14.41
C VAL A 274 5.91 -26.36 14.69
N PRO A 275 7.08 -25.92 15.18
CA PRO A 275 7.37 -24.50 15.40
C PRO A 275 7.21 -23.71 14.10
N GLN A 276 6.55 -22.55 14.15
CA GLN A 276 6.30 -21.70 12.98
C GLN A 276 7.24 -20.48 12.89
N GLY A 277 8.19 -20.34 13.82
CA GLY A 277 9.11 -19.21 13.86
C GLY A 277 8.41 -17.90 14.22
N LYS A 278 8.75 -16.82 13.50
CA LYS A 278 8.24 -15.46 13.74
C LYS A 278 7.60 -14.87 12.48
N TRP A 279 6.59 -14.03 12.66
CA TRP A 279 6.05 -13.13 11.64
C TRP A 279 6.18 -11.69 12.15
N ALA A 280 6.78 -10.80 11.36
CA ALA A 280 7.06 -9.41 11.74
C ALA A 280 7.60 -9.24 13.19
N GLY A 281 8.52 -10.11 13.63
CA GLY A 281 9.11 -10.08 14.98
C GLY A 281 8.29 -10.73 16.10
N LEU A 282 6.98 -10.93 15.91
CA LEU A 282 6.09 -11.66 16.83
C LEU A 282 6.27 -13.17 16.68
N ASP A 283 6.13 -13.90 17.79
CA ASP A 283 6.19 -15.37 17.80
C ASP A 283 4.88 -15.96 17.25
N ARG A 284 5.00 -16.86 16.27
CA ARG A 284 3.85 -17.55 15.67
C ARG A 284 3.41 -18.71 16.58
N PRO A 285 2.10 -18.92 16.82
CA PRO A 285 1.61 -20.13 17.46
C PRO A 285 2.07 -21.37 16.65
N PRO A 286 2.51 -22.46 17.29
CA PRO A 286 2.96 -23.63 16.56
C PRO A 286 1.81 -24.36 15.87
N TRP A 287 2.14 -25.09 14.81
CA TRP A 287 1.18 -25.79 13.98
C TRP A 287 0.98 -27.24 14.46
N LEU A 288 -0.24 -27.59 14.86
CA LEU A 288 -0.61 -28.97 15.22
C LEU A 288 -0.64 -29.85 13.96
N ASP A 289 0.28 -30.82 13.87
CA ASP A 289 0.47 -31.69 12.70
C ASP A 289 -0.85 -32.36 12.26
N PRO A 290 -1.39 -32.01 11.07
CA PRO A 290 -2.68 -32.51 10.60
C PRO A 290 -2.78 -34.04 10.45
N ARG A 291 -1.64 -34.74 10.34
CA ARG A 291 -1.60 -36.20 10.24
C ARG A 291 -2.05 -36.88 11.55
N THR A 292 -1.92 -36.19 12.69
CA THR A 292 -2.13 -36.77 14.03
C THR A 292 -3.59 -37.07 14.37
N ALA A 293 -3.79 -38.03 15.29
CA ALA A 293 -5.12 -38.30 15.84
C ALA A 293 -5.63 -37.16 16.74
N VAL A 294 -4.72 -36.40 17.38
CA VAL A 294 -5.09 -35.24 18.20
C VAL A 294 -5.61 -34.11 17.32
N PHE A 295 -4.98 -33.80 16.17
CA PHE A 295 -5.53 -32.83 15.21
C PHE A 295 -7.00 -33.10 14.86
N ARG A 296 -7.34 -34.36 14.55
CA ARG A 296 -8.72 -34.75 14.23
C ARG A 296 -9.70 -34.52 15.38
N LYS A 297 -9.27 -34.74 16.63
CA LYS A 297 -10.08 -34.44 17.83
C LYS A 297 -10.27 -32.93 18.01
N VAL A 298 -9.21 -32.14 17.85
CA VAL A 298 -9.26 -30.68 18.01
C VAL A 298 -10.13 -30.04 16.93
N ALA A 299 -9.96 -30.44 15.66
CA ALA A 299 -10.81 -29.99 14.56
C ALA A 299 -12.30 -30.31 14.81
N ALA A 300 -12.60 -31.53 15.27
CA ALA A 300 -13.98 -31.92 15.60
C ALA A 300 -14.56 -31.07 16.75
N ALA A 301 -13.79 -30.78 17.80
CA ALA A 301 -14.22 -29.93 18.90
C ALA A 301 -14.43 -28.46 18.47
N PHE A 302 -13.49 -27.89 17.69
CA PHE A 302 -13.62 -26.56 17.09
C PHE A 302 -14.92 -26.44 16.28
N TYR A 303 -15.11 -27.34 15.31
CA TYR A 303 -16.30 -27.30 14.45
C TYR A 303 -17.58 -27.63 15.21
N ARG A 304 -17.54 -28.39 16.32
CA ARG A 304 -18.69 -28.57 17.21
C ARG A 304 -19.06 -27.26 17.89
N HIS A 305 -18.13 -26.60 18.59
CA HIS A 305 -18.41 -25.34 19.28
C HIS A 305 -18.78 -24.20 18.34
N GLN A 306 -18.21 -24.16 17.14
CA GLN A 306 -18.62 -23.20 16.11
C GLN A 306 -20.07 -23.42 15.66
N LYS A 307 -20.54 -24.68 15.55
CA LYS A 307 -21.95 -25.00 15.26
C LYS A 307 -22.86 -24.65 16.43
N GLU A 308 -22.46 -24.96 17.67
CA GLU A 308 -23.21 -24.60 18.89
C GLU A 308 -23.38 -23.08 19.06
N LEU A 309 -22.37 -22.31 18.65
CA LEU A 309 -22.40 -20.85 18.75
C LEU A 309 -23.16 -20.21 17.59
N PHE A 310 -22.85 -20.58 16.34
CA PHE A 310 -23.30 -19.84 15.16
C PHE A 310 -24.33 -20.58 14.30
N GLY A 311 -24.62 -21.86 14.56
CA GLY A 311 -25.49 -22.70 13.72
C GLY A 311 -24.78 -23.28 12.50
N ASP A 312 -25.56 -23.72 11.51
CA ASP A 312 -25.04 -24.33 10.28
C ASP A 312 -24.49 -23.31 9.29
N VAL A 313 -23.30 -23.60 8.77
CA VAL A 313 -22.52 -22.77 7.84
C VAL A 313 -21.77 -23.71 6.89
N ASP A 314 -21.69 -23.33 5.62
CA ASP A 314 -21.14 -24.16 4.55
C ASP A 314 -19.80 -23.63 3.99
N HIS A 315 -19.33 -22.44 4.36
CA HIS A 315 -18.14 -21.82 3.76
C HIS A 315 -17.10 -21.45 4.84
N PHE A 316 -15.87 -21.94 4.68
CA PHE A 316 -14.82 -21.85 5.69
C PHE A 316 -13.52 -21.30 5.13
N LYS A 317 -13.06 -20.17 5.68
CA LYS A 317 -11.80 -19.50 5.30
C LYS A 317 -10.63 -20.11 6.06
N MET A 318 -9.64 -20.65 5.34
CA MET A 318 -8.45 -21.28 5.94
C MET A 318 -7.22 -21.09 5.05
N ASP A 319 -6.12 -20.59 5.62
CA ASP A 319 -4.93 -20.16 4.89
C ASP A 319 -3.66 -20.75 5.54
N LEU A 320 -3.38 -22.00 5.19
CA LEU A 320 -2.21 -22.74 5.70
C LEU A 320 -0.93 -22.06 5.21
N LEU A 321 0.02 -21.83 6.13
CA LEU A 321 1.32 -21.21 5.83
C LEU A 321 1.20 -19.79 5.24
N HIS A 322 0.20 -19.03 5.71
CA HIS A 322 0.01 -17.63 5.33
C HIS A 322 1.21 -16.77 5.76
N GLU A 323 1.80 -16.07 4.79
CA GLU A 323 2.99 -15.22 4.96
C GLU A 323 4.14 -15.89 5.73
N GLY A 324 4.43 -17.14 5.37
CA GLY A 324 5.52 -17.93 5.94
C GLY A 324 5.02 -19.04 6.87
N GLY A 325 5.70 -19.21 8.01
CA GLY A 325 5.64 -20.47 8.74
C GLY A 325 6.55 -21.53 8.12
N ASP A 326 6.63 -22.69 8.77
CA ASP A 326 7.49 -23.80 8.35
C ASP A 326 6.72 -25.12 8.48
N PRO A 327 6.49 -25.88 7.38
CA PRO A 327 5.86 -27.19 7.47
C PRO A 327 6.75 -28.25 8.17
N GLY A 328 8.05 -28.00 8.32
CA GLY A 328 9.01 -28.93 8.88
C GLY A 328 9.06 -30.23 8.07
N ASP A 329 8.77 -31.36 8.73
CA ASP A 329 8.69 -32.68 8.08
C ASP A 329 7.27 -33.09 7.64
N VAL A 330 6.31 -32.16 7.67
CA VAL A 330 4.91 -32.41 7.26
C VAL A 330 4.80 -32.16 5.75
N PRO A 331 4.55 -33.19 4.91
CA PRO A 331 4.36 -32.96 3.48
C PRO A 331 3.09 -32.15 3.25
N VAL A 332 3.23 -30.95 2.68
CA VAL A 332 2.11 -30.02 2.42
C VAL A 332 0.92 -30.70 1.69
N PRO A 333 1.11 -31.56 0.66
CA PRO A 333 -0.01 -32.28 0.04
C PRO A 333 -0.76 -33.24 0.98
N GLN A 334 -0.08 -33.80 2.00
CA GLN A 334 -0.72 -34.65 3.00
C GLN A 334 -1.44 -33.82 4.06
N ALA A 335 -0.88 -32.67 4.46
CA ALA A 335 -1.54 -31.72 5.34
C ALA A 335 -2.83 -31.18 4.72
N ALA A 336 -2.79 -30.78 3.44
CA ALA A 336 -3.95 -30.31 2.68
C ALA A 336 -5.10 -31.33 2.73
N ARG A 337 -4.83 -32.60 2.39
CA ARG A 337 -5.82 -33.70 2.48
C ARG A 337 -6.32 -33.95 3.89
N ALA A 338 -5.49 -33.79 4.91
CA ALA A 338 -5.89 -34.01 6.29
C ALA A 338 -6.80 -32.88 6.81
N VAL A 339 -6.52 -31.62 6.46
CA VAL A 339 -7.37 -30.46 6.76
C VAL A 339 -8.69 -30.53 6.00
N GLU A 340 -8.65 -30.77 4.69
CA GLU A 340 -9.82 -31.01 3.82
C GLU A 340 -10.71 -32.13 4.40
N LYS A 341 -10.12 -33.29 4.72
CA LYS A 341 -10.87 -34.40 5.32
C LYS A 341 -11.46 -34.04 6.68
N ALA A 342 -10.76 -33.29 7.52
CA ALA A 342 -11.27 -32.88 8.83
C ALA A 342 -12.46 -31.92 8.70
N LEU A 343 -12.37 -30.94 7.78
CA LEU A 343 -13.49 -30.06 7.42
C LEU A 343 -14.69 -30.88 6.94
N HIS A 344 -14.52 -31.71 5.90
CA HIS A 344 -15.63 -32.45 5.29
C HIS A 344 -16.22 -33.53 6.21
N THR A 345 -15.46 -34.02 7.20
CA THR A 345 -15.99 -34.90 8.26
C THR A 345 -16.90 -34.16 9.23
N ALA A 346 -16.56 -32.92 9.60
CA ALA A 346 -17.34 -32.10 10.53
C ALA A 346 -18.44 -31.26 9.86
N ARG A 347 -18.32 -31.04 8.54
CA ARG A 347 -19.20 -30.27 7.66
C ARG A 347 -19.25 -30.91 6.26
N PRO A 348 -20.05 -31.96 6.05
CA PRO A 348 -20.21 -32.57 4.73
C PRO A 348 -20.71 -31.54 3.70
N GLY A 349 -20.03 -31.44 2.56
CA GLY A 349 -20.37 -30.50 1.49
C GLY A 349 -19.86 -29.07 1.67
N ALA A 350 -19.07 -28.79 2.72
CA ALA A 350 -18.47 -27.49 2.92
C ALA A 350 -17.53 -27.06 1.78
N THR A 351 -17.46 -25.75 1.54
CA THR A 351 -16.50 -25.08 0.66
C THR A 351 -15.33 -24.55 1.49
N TRP A 352 -14.11 -24.97 1.15
CA TRP A 352 -12.88 -24.34 1.64
C TRP A 352 -12.61 -23.08 0.82
N VAL A 353 -12.74 -21.91 1.44
CA VAL A 353 -12.34 -20.62 0.84
C VAL A 353 -10.88 -20.34 1.22
N ILE A 354 -10.04 -19.94 0.26
CA ILE A 354 -8.61 -19.66 0.51
C ILE A 354 -8.14 -18.41 -0.24
N LEU A 355 -7.26 -17.62 0.37
CA LEU A 355 -6.76 -16.36 -0.19
C LEU A 355 -5.69 -16.60 -1.26
N GLY A 356 -5.94 -16.09 -2.47
CA GLY A 356 -4.91 -15.89 -3.49
C GLY A 356 -4.07 -14.65 -3.16
N TRP A 357 -2.91 -14.85 -2.52
CA TRP A 357 -1.99 -13.79 -2.08
C TRP A 357 -0.54 -14.28 -2.10
N GLN A 358 0.35 -13.50 -2.73
CA GLN A 358 1.77 -13.86 -2.95
C GLN A 358 1.93 -15.26 -3.55
N GLU A 359 2.47 -16.22 -2.79
CA GLU A 359 2.64 -17.63 -3.16
C GLU A 359 1.53 -18.56 -2.61
N ASN A 360 0.56 -18.00 -1.88
CA ASN A 360 -0.58 -18.73 -1.33
C ASN A 360 -1.80 -18.64 -2.28
N PRO A 361 -2.59 -19.72 -2.46
CA PRO A 361 -2.28 -21.10 -2.08
C PRO A 361 -1.08 -21.65 -2.87
N ARG A 362 -0.17 -22.34 -2.17
CA ARG A 362 0.97 -23.01 -2.80
C ARG A 362 0.49 -24.10 -3.77
N ARG A 363 1.23 -24.34 -4.84
CA ARG A 363 0.81 -25.33 -5.85
C ARG A 363 0.76 -26.76 -5.32
N ASP A 364 1.72 -27.14 -4.47
CA ASP A 364 1.77 -28.44 -3.80
C ASP A 364 0.57 -28.68 -2.86
N LEU A 365 0.04 -27.62 -2.23
CA LEU A 365 -1.21 -27.66 -1.47
C LEU A 365 -2.39 -27.99 -2.40
N LEU A 366 -2.54 -27.28 -3.52
CA LEU A 366 -3.65 -27.46 -4.46
C LEU A 366 -3.64 -28.85 -5.12
N ASP A 367 -2.47 -29.37 -5.48
CA ASP A 367 -2.31 -30.72 -6.04
C ASP A 367 -2.42 -31.82 -4.96
N GLY A 368 -2.45 -31.44 -3.69
CA GLY A 368 -2.82 -32.32 -2.58
C GLY A 368 -4.31 -32.68 -2.54
N LEU A 369 -5.20 -31.73 -2.85
CA LEU A 369 -6.65 -31.80 -2.62
C LEU A 369 -7.33 -33.00 -3.30
N ALA A 370 -8.26 -33.64 -2.60
CA ALA A 370 -9.10 -34.69 -3.16
C ALA A 370 -10.38 -34.13 -3.80
N ALA A 371 -10.86 -32.96 -3.36
CA ALA A 371 -12.11 -32.34 -3.80
C ALA A 371 -11.87 -30.90 -4.30
N LYS A 372 -11.11 -30.75 -5.40
CA LYS A 372 -10.77 -29.43 -6.00
C LYS A 372 -12.00 -28.54 -6.26
N ASP A 373 -13.13 -29.09 -6.67
CA ASP A 373 -14.38 -28.32 -6.90
C ASP A 373 -15.10 -27.91 -5.59
N SER A 374 -14.64 -28.37 -4.42
CA SER A 374 -15.08 -27.92 -3.08
C SER A 374 -14.15 -26.86 -2.48
N MET A 375 -13.22 -26.31 -3.27
CA MET A 375 -12.41 -25.15 -2.89
C MET A 375 -12.77 -23.93 -3.75
N LEU A 376 -12.76 -22.75 -3.15
CA LEU A 376 -12.87 -21.46 -3.84
C LEU A 376 -11.65 -20.59 -3.50
N ILE A 377 -10.83 -20.29 -4.49
CA ILE A 377 -9.73 -19.32 -4.34
C ILE A 377 -10.30 -17.91 -4.51
N VAL A 378 -10.21 -17.08 -3.48
CA VAL A 378 -10.52 -15.65 -3.60
C VAL A 378 -9.23 -14.93 -4.01
N ASP A 379 -9.08 -14.63 -5.30
CA ASP A 379 -7.83 -14.12 -5.88
C ASP A 379 -7.71 -12.60 -5.70
N GLY A 380 -6.89 -12.16 -4.74
CA GLY A 380 -6.71 -10.73 -4.46
C GLY A 380 -5.84 -9.97 -5.47
N LEU A 381 -5.38 -10.64 -6.52
CA LEU A 381 -4.32 -10.16 -7.43
C LEU A 381 -4.70 -10.19 -8.91
N SER A 382 -5.97 -10.47 -9.25
CA SER A 382 -6.42 -10.63 -10.65
C SER A 382 -6.22 -9.38 -11.52
N ASP A 383 -6.08 -8.21 -10.89
CA ASP A 383 -5.87 -6.91 -11.53
C ASP A 383 -4.39 -6.51 -11.69
N LEU A 384 -3.44 -7.37 -11.32
CA LEU A 384 -2.01 -7.12 -11.54
C LEU A 384 -1.54 -7.52 -12.95
N ASP A 385 -0.68 -6.70 -13.53
CA ASP A 385 -0.11 -6.89 -14.88
C ASP A 385 0.66 -8.20 -15.04
N ARG A 386 1.28 -8.70 -13.95
CA ARG A 386 2.01 -9.99 -13.91
C ARG A 386 1.12 -11.24 -13.93
N VAL A 387 -0.19 -11.10 -13.67
CA VAL A 387 -1.13 -12.23 -13.63
C VAL A 387 -1.77 -12.40 -15.01
N THR A 388 -1.48 -13.53 -15.66
CA THR A 388 -1.84 -13.79 -17.07
C THR A 388 -2.71 -15.04 -17.26
N ASP A 389 -2.49 -16.12 -16.51
CA ASP A 389 -3.20 -17.40 -16.67
C ASP A 389 -3.51 -18.07 -15.32
N ARG A 390 -4.69 -17.78 -14.77
CA ARG A 390 -5.13 -18.32 -13.48
C ARG A 390 -5.56 -19.78 -13.53
N GLU A 391 -6.00 -20.29 -14.68
CA GLU A 391 -6.33 -21.70 -14.86
C GLU A 391 -5.08 -22.56 -14.73
N LYS A 392 -3.96 -22.10 -15.29
CA LYS A 392 -2.64 -22.70 -15.08
C LYS A 392 -2.20 -22.60 -13.63
N ASP A 393 -2.18 -21.40 -13.04
CA ASP A 393 -1.72 -21.18 -11.66
C ASP A 393 -2.49 -22.06 -10.66
N TRP A 394 -3.82 -21.98 -10.69
CA TRP A 394 -4.73 -22.64 -9.75
C TRP A 394 -5.02 -24.11 -10.08
N GLY A 395 -4.53 -24.64 -11.21
CA GLY A 395 -4.55 -26.08 -11.49
C GLY A 395 -5.94 -26.69 -11.53
N GLY A 396 -6.90 -25.94 -12.09
CA GLY A 396 -8.29 -26.34 -12.26
C GLY A 396 -9.23 -26.06 -11.07
N VAL A 397 -8.73 -25.51 -9.96
CA VAL A 397 -9.55 -25.12 -8.80
C VAL A 397 -10.41 -23.88 -9.14
N PRO A 398 -11.71 -23.84 -8.77
CA PRO A 398 -12.56 -22.67 -8.95
C PRO A 398 -11.99 -21.42 -8.24
N TYR A 399 -12.09 -20.26 -8.89
CA TYR A 399 -11.59 -19.00 -8.34
C TYR A 399 -12.56 -17.83 -8.55
N ALA A 400 -12.48 -16.83 -7.68
CA ALA A 400 -13.17 -15.56 -7.83
C ALA A 400 -12.18 -14.49 -8.33
N PHE A 401 -12.55 -13.74 -9.37
CA PHE A 401 -11.77 -12.60 -9.87
C PHE A 401 -11.77 -11.47 -8.84
N GLY A 402 -10.62 -10.94 -8.48
CA GLY A 402 -10.55 -10.04 -7.33
C GLY A 402 -9.43 -9.02 -7.30
N THR A 403 -9.48 -8.26 -6.22
CA THR A 403 -8.63 -7.11 -5.94
C THR A 403 -8.53 -6.88 -4.42
N ILE A 404 -7.35 -6.42 -3.98
CA ILE A 404 -7.12 -5.83 -2.66
C ILE A 404 -6.81 -4.34 -2.92
N PRO A 405 -7.82 -3.45 -2.97
CA PRO A 405 -7.60 -2.06 -3.39
C PRO A 405 -7.10 -1.16 -2.25
N ASN A 406 -7.18 -1.63 -1.00
CA ASN A 406 -6.70 -0.93 0.18
C ASN A 406 -5.91 -1.87 1.10
N PHE A 407 -4.82 -1.36 1.66
CA PHE A 407 -3.88 -2.07 2.55
C PHE A 407 -3.68 -1.25 3.84
N GLY A 408 -3.63 -1.88 5.02
CA GLY A 408 -3.52 -1.27 6.34
C GLY A 408 -4.72 -0.41 6.77
N GLY A 409 -5.76 -0.31 5.94
CA GLY A 409 -6.73 0.77 6.06
C GLY A 409 -6.14 2.15 5.79
N ARG A 410 -5.00 2.24 5.10
CA ARG A 410 -4.30 3.51 4.82
C ARG A 410 -5.22 4.51 4.14
N THR A 411 -5.04 5.79 4.44
CA THR A 411 -5.86 6.89 3.89
C THR A 411 -5.36 7.27 2.48
N THR A 412 -5.38 6.29 1.59
CA THR A 412 -5.04 6.39 0.17
C THR A 412 -6.30 6.48 -0.68
N MET A 413 -6.19 7.00 -1.90
CA MET A 413 -7.25 6.95 -2.92
C MET A 413 -6.75 6.25 -4.18
N GLY A 414 -7.54 5.30 -4.71
CA GLY A 414 -7.34 4.77 -6.06
C GLY A 414 -7.38 3.25 -6.22
N ALA A 415 -7.58 2.80 -7.46
CA ALA A 415 -7.69 1.39 -7.84
C ALA A 415 -7.45 1.14 -9.35
N LYS A 416 -7.15 -0.09 -9.76
CA LYS A 416 -6.94 -0.49 -11.17
C LYS A 416 -8.27 -0.74 -11.92
N THR A 417 -9.20 0.23 -11.90
CA THR A 417 -10.55 0.04 -12.49
C THR A 417 -10.54 -0.38 -13.96
N HIS A 418 -9.59 0.13 -14.75
CA HIS A 418 -9.36 -0.25 -16.14
C HIS A 418 -9.13 -1.77 -16.29
N MET A 419 -8.27 -2.37 -15.48
CA MET A 419 -8.03 -3.81 -15.50
C MET A 419 -9.27 -4.62 -15.13
N TRP A 420 -10.10 -4.12 -14.21
CA TRP A 420 -11.35 -4.80 -13.85
C TRP A 420 -12.33 -4.83 -15.02
N THR A 421 -12.53 -3.68 -15.68
CA THR A 421 -13.45 -3.54 -16.81
C THR A 421 -12.99 -4.27 -18.07
N GLU A 422 -11.67 -4.39 -18.27
CA GLU A 422 -11.06 -5.09 -19.40
C GLU A 422 -10.96 -6.61 -19.21
N ARG A 423 -10.61 -7.08 -17.99
CA ARG A 423 -10.30 -8.50 -17.74
C ARG A 423 -11.49 -9.34 -17.31
N PHE A 424 -12.43 -8.82 -16.52
CA PHE A 424 -13.43 -9.67 -15.85
C PHE A 424 -14.27 -10.50 -16.83
N THR A 425 -14.84 -9.86 -17.85
CA THR A 425 -15.65 -10.55 -18.87
C THR A 425 -14.79 -11.45 -19.75
N ALA A 426 -13.61 -10.97 -20.18
CA ALA A 426 -12.66 -11.76 -20.96
C ALA A 426 -12.20 -13.05 -20.25
N TRP A 427 -12.02 -13.02 -18.92
CA TRP A 427 -11.66 -14.19 -18.13
C TRP A 427 -12.86 -15.08 -17.80
N ARG A 428 -14.06 -14.52 -17.66
CA ARG A 428 -15.30 -15.27 -17.43
C ARG A 428 -15.73 -16.05 -18.67
N ASP A 429 -15.59 -15.44 -19.85
CA ASP A 429 -16.19 -15.93 -21.10
C ASP A 429 -15.22 -16.77 -21.96
N LYS A 430 -13.95 -16.89 -21.57
CA LYS A 430 -12.98 -17.75 -22.27
C LYS A 430 -13.29 -19.25 -22.11
N SER A 431 -12.96 -20.03 -23.14
CA SER A 431 -13.14 -21.48 -23.12
C SER A 431 -12.41 -22.15 -21.95
N GLY A 432 -13.10 -23.02 -21.22
CA GLY A 432 -12.54 -23.75 -20.09
C GLY A 432 -12.35 -22.94 -18.80
N SER A 433 -12.86 -21.70 -18.73
CA SER A 433 -12.72 -20.83 -17.56
C SER A 433 -13.15 -21.51 -16.25
N LYS A 434 -12.36 -21.30 -15.20
CA LYS A 434 -12.66 -21.71 -13.82
C LYS A 434 -13.10 -20.55 -12.92
N LEU A 435 -13.37 -19.39 -13.52
CA LEU A 435 -13.89 -18.21 -12.84
C LEU A 435 -15.34 -18.48 -12.36
N ALA A 436 -15.50 -18.61 -11.05
CA ALA A 436 -16.76 -18.90 -10.36
C ALA A 436 -17.30 -17.72 -9.53
N GLY A 437 -16.61 -16.58 -9.51
CA GLY A 437 -17.05 -15.44 -8.70
C GLY A 437 -16.31 -14.12 -8.91
N THR A 438 -16.67 -13.14 -8.11
CA THR A 438 -15.88 -11.93 -7.84
C THR A 438 -15.54 -11.84 -6.34
N CYS A 439 -14.38 -11.27 -5.99
CA CYS A 439 -14.02 -11.01 -4.59
C CYS A 439 -13.44 -9.60 -4.40
N TYR A 440 -14.09 -8.81 -3.54
CA TYR A 440 -13.64 -7.47 -3.16
C TYR A 440 -13.07 -7.50 -1.74
N MET A 441 -11.74 -7.46 -1.61
CA MET A 441 -11.05 -7.79 -0.37
C MET A 441 -10.13 -6.67 0.14
N PRO A 442 -10.65 -5.46 0.39
CA PRO A 442 -9.86 -4.39 0.99
C PRO A 442 -9.50 -4.72 2.44
N GLU A 443 -8.27 -4.41 2.85
CA GLU A 443 -7.84 -4.54 4.25
C GLU A 443 -8.55 -3.55 5.18
N ALA A 444 -9.15 -2.47 4.69
CA ALA A 444 -10.23 -1.78 5.41
C ALA A 444 -11.28 -1.19 4.47
N THR A 445 -12.52 -1.15 4.93
CA THR A 445 -13.66 -0.64 4.16
C THR A 445 -13.93 0.86 4.43
N HIS A 446 -15.10 1.37 4.03
CA HIS A 446 -15.48 2.78 4.15
C HIS A 446 -14.59 3.78 3.38
N ARG A 447 -13.99 3.33 2.28
CA ARG A 447 -13.15 4.13 1.36
C ARG A 447 -13.53 3.87 -0.10
N ASP A 448 -13.00 4.68 -1.02
CA ASP A 448 -13.11 4.54 -2.49
C ASP A 448 -14.53 4.11 -2.97
N PRO A 449 -15.58 4.92 -2.74
CA PRO A 449 -16.96 4.52 -3.02
C PRO A 449 -17.21 4.16 -4.49
N ALA A 450 -16.51 4.81 -5.43
CA ALA A 450 -16.58 4.49 -6.85
C ALA A 450 -15.96 3.11 -7.18
N ALA A 451 -14.88 2.73 -6.49
CA ALA A 451 -14.22 1.44 -6.67
C ALA A 451 -15.11 0.29 -6.19
N LEU A 452 -15.75 0.44 -5.02
CA LEU A 452 -16.75 -0.53 -4.54
C LEU A 452 -17.88 -0.69 -5.55
N GLU A 453 -18.49 0.42 -5.98
CA GLU A 453 -19.68 0.38 -6.83
C GLU A 453 -19.38 -0.28 -8.18
N LEU A 454 -18.32 0.14 -8.86
CA LEU A 454 -17.92 -0.43 -10.14
C LEU A 454 -17.62 -1.92 -10.03
N PHE A 455 -16.92 -2.33 -8.96
CA PHE A 455 -16.56 -3.73 -8.75
C PHE A 455 -17.79 -4.60 -8.42
N GLY A 456 -18.70 -4.10 -7.58
CA GLY A 456 -19.96 -4.78 -7.25
C GLY A 456 -20.85 -5.00 -8.48
N GLU A 457 -20.87 -4.05 -9.42
CA GLU A 457 -21.62 -4.19 -10.66
C GLU A 457 -21.09 -5.22 -11.65
N LEU A 458 -19.80 -5.61 -11.60
CA LEU A 458 -19.20 -6.55 -12.55
C LEU A 458 -20.00 -7.85 -12.64
N ALA A 459 -20.35 -8.42 -11.48
CA ALA A 459 -21.11 -9.67 -11.38
C ALA A 459 -22.55 -9.59 -11.94
N TRP A 460 -23.05 -8.40 -12.27
CA TRP A 460 -24.39 -8.16 -12.82
C TRP A 460 -24.37 -7.71 -14.29
N ARG A 461 -23.19 -7.60 -14.91
CA ARG A 461 -23.02 -7.10 -16.28
C ARG A 461 -22.55 -8.22 -17.21
N GLN A 462 -23.38 -8.52 -18.22
CA GLN A 462 -23.04 -9.49 -19.26
C GLN A 462 -21.93 -8.95 -20.16
N GLU A 463 -22.04 -7.71 -20.62
CA GLU A 463 -21.01 -7.06 -21.44
C GLU A 463 -19.93 -6.38 -20.58
N ALA A 464 -18.77 -6.09 -21.19
CA ALA A 464 -17.74 -5.26 -20.58
C ALA A 464 -18.30 -3.87 -20.24
N VAL A 465 -17.77 -3.24 -19.18
CA VAL A 465 -18.21 -1.90 -18.77
C VAL A 465 -17.57 -0.86 -19.68
N ASP A 466 -18.35 0.02 -20.30
CA ASP A 466 -17.82 1.29 -20.80
C ASP A 466 -17.39 2.15 -19.60
N ARG A 467 -16.07 2.16 -19.37
CA ARG A 467 -15.45 2.90 -18.27
C ARG A 467 -15.56 4.42 -18.44
N GLY A 468 -15.80 4.93 -19.65
CA GLY A 468 -16.09 6.35 -19.89
C GLY A 468 -17.46 6.69 -19.32
N GLY A 469 -18.51 6.23 -20.00
CA GLY A 469 -19.89 6.51 -19.63
C GLY A 469 -20.26 6.10 -18.20
N TRP A 470 -19.62 5.07 -17.62
CA TRP A 470 -19.84 4.71 -16.22
C TRP A 470 -19.40 5.82 -15.24
N PHE A 471 -18.27 6.48 -15.47
CA PHE A 471 -17.80 7.57 -14.59
C PHE A 471 -18.59 8.86 -14.79
N ASP A 472 -19.07 9.11 -16.01
CA ASP A 472 -19.97 10.23 -16.31
C ASP A 472 -21.33 10.05 -15.60
N ASP A 473 -21.91 8.84 -15.69
CA ASP A 473 -23.09 8.45 -14.91
C ASP A 473 -22.82 8.53 -13.40
N TRP A 474 -21.65 8.08 -12.94
CA TRP A 474 -21.27 8.09 -11.53
C TRP A 474 -21.23 9.52 -10.96
N ALA A 475 -20.70 10.50 -11.68
CA ALA A 475 -20.71 11.91 -11.24
C ALA A 475 -22.13 12.38 -10.89
N ARG A 476 -23.07 12.11 -11.81
CA ARG A 476 -24.49 12.45 -11.71
C ARG A 476 -25.19 11.68 -10.60
N ILE A 477 -24.93 10.39 -10.46
CA ILE A 477 -25.50 9.50 -9.42
C ILE A 477 -24.99 9.88 -8.01
N ARG A 478 -23.70 10.22 -7.90
CA ARG A 478 -23.00 10.46 -6.64
C ARG A 478 -23.49 11.72 -5.93
N TYR A 479 -23.72 12.80 -6.69
CA TYR A 479 -24.19 14.09 -6.15
C TYR A 479 -25.68 14.34 -6.39
N GLY A 480 -26.30 13.62 -7.33
CA GLY A 480 -27.74 13.58 -7.61
C GLY A 480 -28.25 14.67 -8.54
N GLY A 481 -27.43 15.07 -9.50
CA GLY A 481 -27.77 16.03 -10.55
C GLY A 481 -26.66 16.06 -11.60
N THR A 482 -27.01 16.43 -12.83
CA THR A 482 -26.02 16.69 -13.89
C THR A 482 -25.28 17.98 -13.60
N ASP A 483 -23.96 17.93 -13.58
CA ASP A 483 -23.09 19.07 -13.33
C ASP A 483 -21.75 18.84 -14.04
N GLY A 484 -21.38 19.73 -14.96
CA GLY A 484 -20.18 19.56 -15.78
C GLY A 484 -18.87 19.61 -14.99
N LYS A 485 -18.88 20.20 -13.79
CA LYS A 485 -17.72 20.23 -12.89
C LYS A 485 -17.60 18.93 -12.08
N ALA A 486 -18.71 18.26 -11.78
CA ALA A 486 -18.70 16.91 -11.25
C ALA A 486 -18.21 15.89 -12.29
N GLU A 487 -18.64 16.03 -13.54
CA GLU A 487 -18.18 15.19 -14.68
C GLU A 487 -16.69 15.39 -14.96
N GLU A 488 -16.20 16.64 -14.98
CA GLU A 488 -14.78 16.96 -15.08
C GLU A 488 -13.97 16.35 -13.91
N ALA A 489 -14.49 16.43 -12.68
CA ALA A 489 -13.83 15.85 -11.52
C ALA A 489 -13.73 14.32 -11.60
N MET A 490 -14.81 13.64 -11.97
CA MET A 490 -14.82 12.18 -12.11
C MET A 490 -13.99 11.70 -13.31
N THR A 491 -13.94 12.48 -14.40
CA THR A 491 -13.03 12.22 -15.52
C THR A 491 -11.55 12.33 -15.10
N ALA A 492 -11.19 13.36 -14.33
CA ALA A 492 -9.82 13.50 -13.81
C ALA A 492 -9.45 12.33 -12.86
N LEU A 493 -10.38 11.90 -11.99
CA LEU A 493 -10.16 10.71 -11.13
C LEU A 493 -10.06 9.41 -11.94
N ARG A 494 -10.91 9.22 -12.97
CA ARG A 494 -10.90 8.05 -13.88
C ARG A 494 -9.55 7.86 -14.55
N GLU A 495 -8.87 8.94 -14.89
CA GLU A 495 -7.57 8.94 -15.58
C GLU A 495 -6.36 9.06 -14.64
N THR A 496 -6.58 9.29 -13.34
CA THR A 496 -5.53 9.32 -12.30
C THR A 496 -5.73 8.24 -11.24
N ALA A 497 -6.40 8.54 -10.13
CA ALA A 497 -6.56 7.63 -9.00
C ALA A 497 -7.25 6.30 -9.38
N TYR A 498 -8.20 6.30 -10.31
CA TYR A 498 -8.83 5.07 -10.80
C TYR A 498 -8.14 4.46 -12.04
N ARG A 499 -6.93 4.92 -12.40
CA ARG A 499 -6.03 4.31 -13.38
C ARG A 499 -4.60 4.23 -12.84
N ILE A 500 -4.42 3.67 -11.63
CA ILE A 500 -3.09 3.58 -11.01
C ILE A 500 -2.10 2.77 -11.85
N SER A 501 -0.90 3.33 -12.02
CA SER A 501 0.23 2.76 -12.80
C SER A 501 1.22 1.96 -11.95
N SER A 502 0.96 1.81 -10.65
CA SER A 502 1.80 1.05 -9.72
C SER A 502 1.84 -0.44 -10.07
N LYS A 503 3.05 -1.03 -10.02
CA LYS A 503 3.29 -2.44 -10.38
C LYS A 503 2.72 -3.43 -9.36
N ASP A 504 2.63 -3.01 -8.10
CA ASP A 504 2.08 -3.76 -6.97
C ASP A 504 0.56 -3.58 -6.81
N GLY A 505 -0.07 -2.77 -7.67
CA GLY A 505 -1.52 -2.52 -7.67
C GLY A 505 -2.02 -1.64 -6.53
N ARG A 506 -1.13 -0.99 -5.76
CA ARG A 506 -1.54 -0.18 -4.60
C ARG A 506 -1.54 1.32 -4.96
N PRO A 507 -2.49 2.11 -4.43
CA PRO A 507 -2.36 3.57 -4.44
C PRO A 507 -1.23 4.01 -3.49
N HIS A 508 -0.64 5.18 -3.76
CA HIS A 508 0.42 5.74 -2.93
C HIS A 508 -0.15 6.47 -1.71
N ASP A 509 0.57 6.42 -0.58
CA ASP A 509 0.20 7.09 0.66
C ASP A 509 0.93 8.42 0.88
N SER A 510 0.68 9.06 2.01
CA SER A 510 1.21 10.38 2.35
C SER A 510 2.60 10.25 2.99
N ILE A 511 3.63 10.93 2.45
CA ILE A 511 4.96 10.96 3.09
C ILE A 511 4.90 11.73 4.42
N PHE A 512 3.88 12.57 4.65
CA PHE A 512 3.62 13.16 5.96
C PHE A 512 3.40 12.10 7.06
N ALA A 513 2.90 10.91 6.71
CA ALA A 513 2.74 9.80 7.64
C ALA A 513 4.02 8.98 7.88
N ALA A 514 5.10 9.23 7.12
CA ALA A 514 6.34 8.49 7.26
C ALA A 514 7.05 8.82 8.58
N ARG A 515 7.80 7.86 9.12
CA ARG A 515 8.89 8.17 10.06
C ARG A 515 9.87 9.12 9.34
N PRO A 516 10.16 10.32 9.86
CA PRO A 516 10.85 11.35 9.09
C PRO A 516 12.22 10.93 8.55
N SER A 517 12.39 11.13 7.25
CA SER A 517 13.66 10.99 6.52
C SER A 517 13.62 11.79 5.21
N LEU A 518 14.72 12.42 4.82
CA LEU A 518 14.87 13.05 3.49
C LEU A 518 14.82 12.02 2.34
N SER A 519 15.10 10.74 2.64
CA SER A 519 14.97 9.63 1.70
C SER A 519 13.62 8.94 1.74
N ALA A 520 12.64 9.42 2.53
CA ALA A 520 11.31 8.82 2.57
C ALA A 520 10.63 8.87 1.20
N ARG A 521 10.02 7.75 0.80
CA ARG A 521 9.31 7.57 -0.50
C ARG A 521 7.96 6.87 -0.31
N SER A 522 7.40 6.91 0.89
CA SER A 522 6.12 6.33 1.29
C SER A 522 5.85 6.70 2.75
N GLY A 523 4.61 6.57 3.22
CA GLY A 523 4.23 6.65 4.63
C GLY A 523 4.54 5.37 5.42
N ALA A 524 4.60 4.23 4.74
CA ALA A 524 4.88 2.91 5.32
C ALA A 524 5.92 2.11 4.49
N TYR A 525 6.63 1.17 5.15
CA TYR A 525 7.62 0.32 4.48
C TYR A 525 7.00 -0.63 3.45
N TYR A 526 5.80 -1.18 3.71
CA TYR A 526 5.09 -2.06 2.76
C TYR A 526 4.04 -1.29 1.94
N ALA A 527 4.46 -0.22 1.28
CA ALA A 527 3.64 0.60 0.36
C ALA A 527 4.32 0.78 -1.01
N THR A 528 3.62 1.40 -1.97
CA THR A 528 4.22 1.77 -3.25
C THR A 528 5.20 2.94 -3.06
N HIS A 529 6.43 2.79 -3.55
CA HIS A 529 7.50 3.79 -3.34
C HIS A 529 7.62 4.83 -4.47
N THR A 530 6.59 4.93 -5.31
CA THR A 530 6.50 5.88 -6.43
C THR A 530 5.08 6.42 -6.53
N PRO A 531 4.87 7.67 -7.00
CA PRO A 531 3.55 8.18 -7.32
C PRO A 531 2.79 7.21 -8.24
N ALA A 532 1.62 6.77 -7.80
CA ALA A 532 0.79 5.80 -8.52
C ALA A 532 -0.01 6.41 -9.70
N PHE A 533 0.02 7.74 -9.84
CA PHE A 533 -0.61 8.50 -10.92
C PHE A 533 0.06 9.88 -11.06
N ASP A 534 -0.29 10.63 -12.11
CA ASP A 534 0.24 11.96 -12.32
C ASP A 534 -0.34 12.99 -11.33
N LEU A 535 0.51 13.52 -10.45
CA LEU A 535 0.08 14.39 -9.34
C LEU A 535 -0.56 15.71 -9.80
N PRO A 536 -0.04 16.43 -10.83
CA PRO A 536 -0.69 17.63 -11.34
C PRO A 536 -2.02 17.35 -12.04
N ALA A 537 -2.16 16.22 -12.75
CA ALA A 537 -3.45 15.86 -13.35
C ALA A 537 -4.54 15.57 -12.31
N PHE A 538 -4.18 15.03 -11.14
CA PHE A 538 -5.13 14.79 -10.05
C PHE A 538 -5.74 16.10 -9.51
N ASP A 539 -4.99 17.20 -9.54
CA ASP A 539 -5.48 18.50 -9.05
C ASP A 539 -6.69 19.03 -9.84
N ALA A 540 -6.85 18.63 -11.11
CA ALA A 540 -8.04 18.95 -11.88
C ALA A 540 -9.31 18.36 -11.22
N ALA A 541 -9.22 17.19 -10.59
CA ALA A 541 -10.35 16.63 -9.83
C ALA A 541 -10.72 17.51 -8.63
N PHE A 542 -9.72 18.07 -7.96
CA PHE A 542 -9.91 18.90 -6.77
C PHE A 542 -10.48 20.28 -7.10
N ASP A 543 -9.92 20.97 -8.11
CA ASP A 543 -10.40 22.29 -8.55
C ASP A 543 -11.81 22.19 -9.18
N ALA A 544 -12.07 21.14 -9.97
CA ALA A 544 -13.38 20.90 -10.53
C ALA A 544 -14.44 20.61 -9.44
N LEU A 545 -14.13 19.75 -8.46
CA LEU A 545 -15.10 19.42 -7.40
C LEU A 545 -15.48 20.64 -6.53
N LEU A 546 -14.57 21.59 -6.34
CA LEU A 546 -14.86 22.88 -5.70
C LEU A 546 -15.86 23.74 -6.49
N GLY A 547 -15.93 23.54 -7.81
CA GLY A 547 -16.75 24.29 -8.77
C GLY A 547 -18.19 23.77 -8.97
N VAL A 548 -18.49 22.52 -8.60
CA VAL A 548 -19.85 21.90 -8.67
C VAL A 548 -20.92 22.84 -8.11
N ASP A 549 -22.12 22.90 -8.69
CA ASP A 549 -23.18 23.84 -8.24
C ASP A 549 -23.46 23.71 -6.73
N LYS A 550 -23.68 24.86 -6.07
CA LYS A 550 -23.93 24.94 -4.63
C LYS A 550 -25.06 24.01 -4.17
N ALA A 551 -26.12 23.85 -4.97
CA ALA A 551 -27.27 23.02 -4.64
C ALA A 551 -26.94 21.52 -4.47
N LEU A 552 -25.83 21.05 -5.04
CA LEU A 552 -25.40 19.65 -4.96
C LEU A 552 -24.40 19.40 -3.80
N ARG A 553 -23.88 20.45 -3.16
CA ARG A 553 -22.79 20.39 -2.17
C ARG A 553 -23.23 19.94 -0.77
N ASP A 554 -24.51 20.02 -0.45
CA ASP A 554 -25.02 19.75 0.91
C ASP A 554 -25.11 18.25 1.25
N SER A 555 -24.85 17.36 0.28
CA SER A 555 -24.88 15.91 0.48
C SER A 555 -23.68 15.38 1.29
N ASP A 556 -23.92 14.35 2.12
CA ASP A 556 -22.86 13.62 2.84
C ASP A 556 -21.84 12.98 1.87
N ALA A 557 -22.30 12.59 0.67
CA ALA A 557 -21.47 12.17 -0.46
C ALA A 557 -20.45 13.25 -0.89
N TYR A 558 -20.92 14.46 -1.23
CA TYR A 558 -20.04 15.57 -1.62
C TYR A 558 -19.08 15.98 -0.51
N ARG A 559 -19.56 16.05 0.74
CA ARG A 559 -18.73 16.40 1.90
C ARG A 559 -17.62 15.36 2.16
N TYR A 560 -17.91 14.07 1.99
CA TYR A 560 -16.90 13.01 2.04
C TYR A 560 -15.88 13.18 0.91
N ASP A 561 -16.33 13.25 -0.34
CA ASP A 561 -15.45 13.24 -1.52
C ASP A 561 -14.53 14.47 -1.54
N LEU A 562 -15.06 15.66 -1.22
CA LEU A 562 -14.27 16.88 -1.16
C LEU A 562 -13.23 16.86 -0.03
N THR A 563 -13.55 16.28 1.13
CA THR A 563 -12.55 16.07 2.19
C THR A 563 -11.46 15.10 1.74
N ASP A 564 -11.81 13.97 1.15
CA ASP A 564 -10.83 12.94 0.77
C ASP A 564 -9.89 13.44 -0.35
N ILE A 565 -10.45 14.09 -1.38
CA ILE A 565 -9.70 14.63 -2.52
C ILE A 565 -8.83 15.83 -2.10
N GLY A 566 -9.34 16.76 -1.29
CA GLY A 566 -8.55 17.90 -0.81
C GLY A 566 -7.38 17.49 0.09
N ARG A 567 -7.59 16.46 0.92
CA ARG A 567 -6.54 15.83 1.73
C ARG A 567 -5.52 15.08 0.87
N GLN A 568 -5.96 14.33 -0.15
CA GLN A 568 -5.06 13.69 -1.11
C GLN A 568 -4.23 14.72 -1.91
N ALA A 569 -4.82 15.85 -2.31
CA ALA A 569 -4.10 16.94 -2.99
C ALA A 569 -2.98 17.56 -2.11
N LEU A 570 -3.16 17.59 -0.78
CA LEU A 570 -2.10 17.95 0.17
C LEU A 570 -1.05 16.85 0.30
N ALA A 571 -1.46 15.59 0.45
CA ALA A 571 -0.57 14.44 0.50
C ALA A 571 0.34 14.36 -0.74
N ASN A 572 -0.18 14.66 -1.93
CA ASN A 572 0.57 14.73 -3.18
C ASN A 572 1.76 15.73 -3.11
N ARG A 573 1.66 16.83 -2.33
CA ARG A 573 2.80 17.77 -2.19
C ARG A 573 3.93 17.23 -1.34
N SER A 574 3.66 16.29 -0.44
CA SER A 574 4.74 15.61 0.30
C SER A 574 5.71 14.91 -0.67
N TRP A 575 5.18 14.33 -1.76
CA TRP A 575 5.97 13.74 -2.85
C TRP A 575 6.75 14.78 -3.67
N SER A 576 6.14 15.92 -4.02
CA SER A 576 6.81 16.99 -4.76
C SER A 576 7.93 17.69 -3.96
N LEU A 577 7.74 17.82 -2.63
CA LEU A 577 8.64 18.60 -1.77
C LEU A 577 9.79 17.79 -1.17
N ILE A 578 9.63 16.48 -0.93
CA ILE A 578 10.65 15.69 -0.19
C ILE A 578 12.01 15.66 -0.91
N GLY A 579 12.00 15.54 -2.24
CA GLY A 579 13.23 15.58 -3.05
C GLY A 579 13.91 16.95 -2.99
N GLN A 580 13.13 18.04 -2.92
CA GLN A 580 13.68 19.40 -2.84
C GLN A 580 14.27 19.69 -1.45
N LEU A 581 13.66 19.19 -0.38
CA LEU A 581 14.25 19.20 0.97
C LEU A 581 15.58 18.44 0.99
N GLN A 582 15.62 17.25 0.39
CA GLN A 582 16.84 16.44 0.28
C GLN A 582 17.93 17.17 -0.51
N ASP A 583 17.57 17.78 -1.64
CA ASP A 583 18.49 18.53 -2.51
C ASP A 583 19.04 19.80 -1.83
N ALA A 584 18.20 20.57 -1.12
CA ALA A 584 18.64 21.75 -0.38
C ALA A 584 19.60 21.37 0.76
N TYR A 585 19.30 20.30 1.50
CA TYR A 585 20.19 19.78 2.54
C TYR A 585 21.52 19.27 1.98
N LYS A 586 21.50 18.49 0.88
CA LYS A 586 22.71 18.01 0.18
C LYS A 586 23.63 19.16 -0.24
N ARG A 587 23.06 20.27 -0.74
CA ARG A 587 23.81 21.48 -1.13
C ARG A 587 24.22 22.39 0.03
N LYS A 588 23.83 22.07 1.27
CA LYS A 588 23.96 22.93 2.47
C LYS A 588 23.27 24.30 2.31
N ASP A 589 22.22 24.37 1.51
CA ASP A 589 21.41 25.58 1.31
C ASP A 589 20.41 25.75 2.46
N ALA A 590 20.92 26.27 3.58
CA ALA A 590 20.15 26.49 4.81
C ALA A 590 18.93 27.42 4.60
N ALA A 591 19.05 28.42 3.71
CA ALA A 591 17.96 29.37 3.46
C ALA A 591 16.78 28.71 2.71
N THR A 592 17.07 27.95 1.65
CA THR A 592 16.04 27.21 0.92
C THR A 592 15.49 26.05 1.77
N PHE A 593 16.35 25.35 2.52
CA PHE A 593 15.92 24.28 3.42
C PHE A 593 14.91 24.80 4.46
N LYS A 594 15.19 25.93 5.11
CA LYS A 594 14.28 26.59 6.06
C LYS A 594 12.93 26.96 5.45
N LYS A 595 12.92 27.53 4.23
CA LYS A 595 11.67 27.87 3.51
C LYS A 595 10.85 26.62 3.18
N LEU A 596 11.49 25.56 2.69
CA LEU A 596 10.85 24.27 2.39
C LEU A 596 10.31 23.57 3.64
N ALA A 597 11.07 23.57 4.74
CA ALA A 597 10.66 22.97 6.00
C ALA A 597 9.44 23.68 6.61
N ALA A 598 9.41 25.01 6.58
CA ALA A 598 8.25 25.79 7.00
C ALA A 598 7.01 25.52 6.13
N LEU A 599 7.17 25.37 4.81
CA LEU A 599 6.10 24.98 3.91
C LEU A 599 5.58 23.57 4.22
N TRP A 600 6.48 22.60 4.42
CA TRP A 600 6.14 21.22 4.78
C TRP A 600 5.25 21.15 6.02
N LEU A 601 5.68 21.79 7.12
CA LEU A 601 4.94 21.79 8.38
C LEU A 601 3.58 22.51 8.25
N LYS A 602 3.52 23.62 7.51
CA LYS A 602 2.26 24.32 7.20
C LYS A 602 1.27 23.46 6.41
N LEU A 603 1.75 22.67 5.45
CA LEU A 603 0.89 21.76 4.68
C LEU A 603 0.39 20.58 5.53
N MET A 604 1.19 20.08 6.48
CA MET A 604 0.73 19.09 7.46
C MET A 604 -0.36 19.63 8.39
N GLU A 605 -0.19 20.84 8.93
CA GLU A 605 -1.21 21.52 9.74
C GLU A 605 -2.53 21.69 8.95
N LEU A 606 -2.42 22.07 7.69
CA LEU A 606 -3.54 22.22 6.79
C LEU A 606 -4.20 20.88 6.38
N ALA A 607 -3.45 19.78 6.37
CA ALA A 607 -3.97 18.43 6.13
C ALA A 607 -4.78 17.89 7.33
N ASP A 608 -4.38 18.23 8.56
CA ASP A 608 -5.19 17.94 9.76
C ASP A 608 -6.53 18.69 9.71
N ASP A 609 -6.50 20.00 9.43
CA ASP A 609 -7.69 20.83 9.29
C ASP A 609 -8.64 20.34 8.16
N MET A 610 -8.08 19.91 7.02
CA MET A 610 -8.85 19.38 5.88
C MET A 610 -9.52 18.05 6.24
N SER A 611 -8.79 17.16 6.91
CA SER A 611 -9.32 15.90 7.45
C SER A 611 -10.43 16.14 8.49
N GLY A 612 -10.39 17.28 9.20
CA GLY A 612 -11.45 17.73 10.10
C GLY A 612 -12.83 17.98 9.47
N GLY A 613 -12.94 18.00 8.13
CA GLY A 613 -14.16 18.35 7.40
C GLY A 613 -15.22 17.24 7.34
N HIS A 614 -14.85 15.97 7.58
CA HIS A 614 -15.79 14.84 7.54
C HIS A 614 -15.47 13.76 8.57
N ARG A 615 -16.52 13.13 9.12
CA ARG A 615 -16.43 12.17 10.25
C ARG A 615 -15.61 10.91 9.96
N ALA A 616 -15.39 10.56 8.70
CA ALA A 616 -14.59 9.40 8.29
C ALA A 616 -13.07 9.60 8.44
N PHE A 617 -12.63 10.85 8.64
CA PHE A 617 -11.23 11.23 8.72
C PHE A 617 -10.83 11.80 10.09
N LEU A 618 -11.52 11.36 11.15
CA LEU A 618 -11.28 11.77 12.54
C LEU A 618 -10.72 10.62 13.37
N LEU A 619 -9.74 10.88 14.23
CA LEU A 619 -9.24 9.89 15.20
C LEU A 619 -10.23 9.62 16.35
N GLY A 620 -11.07 10.60 16.70
CA GLY A 620 -12.00 10.52 17.83
C GLY A 620 -12.98 9.35 17.82
N PRO A 621 -13.73 9.10 16.72
CA PRO A 621 -14.65 7.96 16.63
C PRO A 621 -13.98 6.60 16.82
N TRP A 622 -12.76 6.42 16.31
CA TRP A 622 -11.96 5.20 16.45
C TRP A 622 -11.63 4.90 17.92
N LEU A 623 -11.08 5.89 18.63
CA LEU A 623 -10.74 5.73 20.06
C LEU A 623 -11.99 5.66 20.95
N ALA A 624 -13.08 6.34 20.58
CA ALA A 624 -14.35 6.27 21.30
C ALA A 624 -14.98 4.87 21.23
N ALA A 625 -14.91 4.19 20.08
CA ALA A 625 -15.40 2.81 19.92
C ALA A 625 -14.60 1.82 20.78
N ALA A 626 -13.27 1.94 20.81
CA ALA A 626 -12.39 1.13 21.67
C ALA A 626 -12.75 1.30 23.15
N ARG A 627 -12.87 2.56 23.62
CA ARG A 627 -13.27 2.86 25.01
C ARG A 627 -14.67 2.36 25.36
N GLY A 628 -15.63 2.44 24.44
CA GLY A 628 -17.02 2.01 24.66
C GLY A 628 -17.21 0.49 24.73
N SER A 629 -16.24 -0.27 24.21
CA SER A 629 -16.28 -1.74 24.20
C SER A 629 -15.86 -2.38 25.53
N ALA A 630 -15.14 -1.67 26.39
CA ALA A 630 -14.60 -2.17 27.65
C ALA A 630 -15.65 -2.33 28.78
N ALA A 631 -15.40 -3.29 29.67
CA ALA A 631 -16.17 -3.57 30.89
C ALA A 631 -15.53 -2.97 32.16
N SER A 632 -14.27 -2.54 32.11
CA SER A 632 -13.55 -1.95 33.26
C SER A 632 -12.68 -0.76 32.86
N ALA A 633 -12.24 0.04 33.85
CA ALA A 633 -11.34 1.16 33.61
C ALA A 633 -9.95 0.74 33.08
N GLN A 634 -9.45 -0.43 33.52
CA GLN A 634 -8.21 -1.01 33.02
C GLN A 634 -8.36 -1.46 31.56
N GLU A 635 -9.40 -2.25 31.27
CA GLU A 635 -9.68 -2.69 29.90
C GLU A 635 -9.94 -1.49 28.96
N ARG A 636 -10.58 -0.42 29.43
CA ARG A 636 -10.76 0.83 28.67
C ARG A 636 -9.42 1.42 28.25
N ALA A 637 -8.41 1.40 29.13
CA ALA A 637 -7.07 1.89 28.81
C ALA A 637 -6.34 0.93 27.84
N ASP A 638 -6.46 -0.38 28.01
CA ASP A 638 -5.80 -1.36 27.14
C ASP A 638 -6.40 -1.44 25.73
N LEU A 639 -7.74 -1.35 25.60
CA LEU A 639 -8.39 -1.26 24.30
C LEU A 639 -8.07 0.06 23.58
N GLU A 640 -8.03 1.19 24.30
CA GLU A 640 -7.58 2.45 23.70
C GLU A 640 -6.10 2.38 23.28
N ARG A 641 -5.22 1.82 24.13
CA ARG A 641 -3.80 1.62 23.81
C ARG A 641 -3.63 0.78 22.55
N THR A 642 -4.28 -0.37 22.46
CA THR A 642 -4.17 -1.23 21.27
C THR A 642 -4.77 -0.60 20.02
N ALA A 643 -5.83 0.20 20.15
CA ALA A 643 -6.38 1.02 19.06
C ALA A 643 -5.40 2.10 18.58
N ARG A 644 -4.65 2.74 19.49
CA ARG A 644 -3.58 3.69 19.15
C ARG A 644 -2.37 3.01 18.52
N VAL A 645 -1.91 1.90 19.11
CA VAL A 645 -0.80 1.07 18.62
C VAL A 645 -1.04 0.66 17.17
N LEU A 646 -2.21 0.09 16.85
CA LEU A 646 -2.47 -0.48 15.52
C LEU A 646 -2.26 0.53 14.39
N VAL A 647 -2.72 1.77 14.54
CA VAL A 647 -2.59 2.84 13.53
C VAL A 647 -1.25 3.60 13.58
N THR A 648 -0.33 3.19 14.46
CA THR A 648 0.99 3.81 14.65
C THR A 648 2.12 2.79 14.65
N THR A 649 2.61 2.33 15.81
CA THR A 649 3.73 1.37 15.91
C THR A 649 3.37 -0.04 15.43
N TRP A 650 2.09 -0.31 15.21
CA TRP A 650 1.45 -1.58 14.88
C TRP A 650 1.51 -2.63 15.99
N ALA A 651 2.68 -2.85 16.60
CA ALA A 651 2.84 -3.54 17.87
C ALA A 651 4.08 -2.98 18.61
N ASP A 652 4.79 -3.82 19.36
CA ASP A 652 5.97 -3.43 20.12
C ASP A 652 7.23 -3.31 19.22
N ARG A 653 8.35 -2.81 19.79
CA ARG A 653 9.57 -2.47 19.03
C ARG A 653 10.05 -3.54 18.03
N PRO A 654 10.10 -4.85 18.36
CA PRO A 654 10.56 -5.87 17.40
C PRO A 654 9.75 -5.88 16.11
N THR A 655 8.47 -5.49 16.17
CA THR A 655 7.54 -5.43 15.05
C THR A 655 7.52 -4.07 14.37
N ALA A 656 7.52 -3.00 15.16
CA ALA A 656 7.58 -1.62 14.64
C ALA A 656 8.88 -1.37 13.85
N ASP A 657 10.03 -1.74 14.43
CA ASP A 657 11.36 -1.49 13.86
C ASP A 657 11.83 -2.68 13.01
N GLY A 658 11.87 -3.89 13.59
CA GLY A 658 12.45 -5.09 12.95
C GLY A 658 11.53 -5.79 11.95
N GLY A 659 10.23 -5.82 12.22
CA GLY A 659 9.18 -6.27 11.29
C GLY A 659 8.73 -5.20 10.29
N HIS A 660 9.26 -3.98 10.40
CA HIS A 660 8.95 -2.83 9.55
C HIS A 660 7.45 -2.46 9.48
N LEU A 661 6.66 -2.75 10.52
CA LEU A 661 5.23 -2.44 10.55
C LEU A 661 4.89 -1.05 11.13
N ALA A 662 5.87 -0.27 11.59
CA ALA A 662 5.64 1.12 11.96
C ALA A 662 4.96 1.90 10.82
N ASN A 663 3.85 2.54 11.14
CA ASN A 663 2.96 3.28 10.25
C ASN A 663 2.34 2.45 9.10
N TYR A 664 2.36 1.10 9.16
CA TYR A 664 1.72 0.23 8.16
C TYR A 664 0.24 0.59 7.93
N ALA A 665 -0.48 0.86 9.02
CA ALA A 665 -1.90 1.20 9.03
C ALA A 665 -2.15 2.71 9.18
N ASN A 666 -1.20 3.54 8.72
CA ASN A 666 -1.24 5.00 8.88
C ASN A 666 -2.56 5.63 8.44
N ARG A 667 -2.93 6.74 9.08
CA ARG A 667 -4.13 7.49 8.74
C ARG A 667 -3.83 8.97 8.61
N ASP A 668 -4.14 9.54 7.46
CA ASP A 668 -4.38 10.98 7.37
C ASP A 668 -5.73 11.29 8.06
N TRP A 669 -5.69 11.29 9.40
CA TRP A 669 -6.82 11.58 10.27
C TRP A 669 -6.54 12.83 11.11
N GLN A 670 -7.56 13.66 11.27
CA GLN A 670 -7.56 14.79 12.19
C GLN A 670 -7.24 14.29 13.60
N GLY A 671 -6.24 14.92 14.23
CA GLY A 671 -5.65 14.55 15.51
C GLY A 671 -4.42 13.66 15.36
N LEU A 672 -4.44 12.66 14.46
CA LEU A 672 -3.27 11.79 14.25
C LEU A 672 -2.16 12.52 13.49
N ILE A 673 -2.50 13.30 12.46
CA ILE A 673 -1.53 14.14 11.74
C ILE A 673 -0.91 15.13 12.72
N ARG A 674 -1.74 15.88 13.47
CA ARG A 674 -1.30 16.94 14.38
C ARG A 674 -0.48 16.47 15.59
N ASP A 675 -0.88 15.38 16.25
CA ASP A 675 -0.32 15.01 17.56
C ASP A 675 0.69 13.85 17.52
N PHE A 676 0.77 13.14 16.40
CA PHE A 676 1.71 12.03 16.21
C PHE A 676 2.73 12.32 15.10
N HIS A 677 2.30 12.62 13.87
CA HIS A 677 3.22 12.80 12.73
C HIS A 677 3.90 14.19 12.68
N LEU A 678 3.15 15.27 12.88
CA LEU A 678 3.66 16.64 12.82
C LEU A 678 4.78 16.93 13.84
N PRO A 679 4.74 16.46 15.10
CA PRO A 679 5.83 16.66 16.06
C PRO A 679 7.11 15.90 15.68
N GLN A 680 6.98 14.74 15.02
CA GLN A 680 8.14 13.98 14.51
C GLN A 680 8.83 14.75 13.37
N TRP A 681 8.06 15.16 12.35
CA TRP A 681 8.60 15.92 11.22
C TRP A 681 9.19 17.26 11.65
N ARG A 682 8.56 17.97 12.60
CA ARG A 682 9.11 19.20 13.16
C ARG A 682 10.46 18.96 13.83
N ALA A 683 10.53 18.00 14.76
CA ALA A 683 11.77 17.67 15.46
C ALA A 683 12.91 17.23 14.51
N PHE A 684 12.59 16.53 13.42
CA PHE A 684 13.56 16.15 12.38
C PHE A 684 14.06 17.34 11.57
N LEU A 685 13.14 18.14 11.02
CA LEU A 685 13.48 19.28 10.17
C LEU A 685 14.21 20.39 10.95
N ASP A 686 13.82 20.64 12.21
CA ASP A 686 14.51 21.57 13.09
C ASP A 686 15.95 21.11 13.38
N ASP A 687 16.17 19.81 13.63
CA ASP A 687 17.53 19.30 13.85
C ASP A 687 18.41 19.33 12.61
N LEU A 688 17.83 19.12 11.42
CA LEU A 688 18.52 19.27 10.14
C LEU A 688 18.89 20.73 9.88
N GLN A 689 18.00 21.67 10.19
CA GLN A 689 18.28 23.11 10.09
C GLN A 689 19.42 23.51 11.04
N ASP A 690 19.33 23.14 12.32
CA ASP A 690 20.39 23.36 13.30
C ASP A 690 21.73 22.71 12.86
N ALA A 691 21.68 21.54 12.22
CA ALA A 691 22.86 20.84 11.73
C ALA A 691 23.56 21.60 10.59
N LEU A 692 22.78 22.19 9.68
CA LEU A 692 23.30 23.07 8.62
C LEU A 692 23.91 24.34 9.22
N ASP A 693 23.19 25.03 10.09
CA ASP A 693 23.62 26.30 10.69
C ASP A 693 24.87 26.16 11.58
N GLN A 694 25.05 25.00 12.21
CA GLN A 694 26.20 24.69 13.08
C GLN A 694 27.31 23.89 12.37
N GLY A 695 27.13 23.50 11.11
CA GLY A 695 28.10 22.69 10.35
C GLY A 695 28.35 21.28 10.92
N ARG A 696 27.40 20.71 11.67
CA ARG A 696 27.52 19.41 12.34
C ARG A 696 26.79 18.29 11.60
N ALA A 697 27.00 17.05 12.05
CA ALA A 697 26.14 15.93 11.66
C ALA A 697 24.74 16.05 12.31
N PRO A 698 23.68 15.58 11.63
CA PRO A 698 22.34 15.49 12.21
C PRO A 698 22.27 14.37 13.24
N LYS A 699 21.33 14.49 14.18
CA LYS A 699 21.08 13.49 15.23
C LYS A 699 20.46 12.23 14.61
N LYS A 700 20.79 11.08 15.21
CA LYS A 700 20.03 9.85 14.96
C LYS A 700 18.76 9.89 15.81
N PHE A 701 17.61 9.64 15.19
CA PHE A 701 16.33 9.58 15.88
C PHE A 701 15.95 8.13 16.16
N ASP A 702 15.75 7.80 17.44
CA ASP A 702 14.99 6.62 17.84
C ASP A 702 13.50 6.99 17.79
N TRP A 703 12.83 6.65 16.68
CA TRP A 703 11.44 7.01 16.47
C TRP A 703 10.50 6.26 17.41
N TYR A 704 10.71 4.96 17.62
CA TYR A 704 9.87 4.17 18.53
C TYR A 704 9.85 4.73 19.96
N ALA A 705 10.99 5.23 20.48
CA ALA A 705 11.05 5.85 21.80
C ALA A 705 10.23 7.16 21.93
N ARG A 706 9.81 7.76 20.81
CA ARG A 706 8.89 8.91 20.75
C ARG A 706 7.44 8.50 20.48
N GLU A 707 7.25 7.41 19.75
CA GLU A 707 5.94 6.87 19.35
C GLU A 707 5.25 6.11 20.49
N GLU A 708 5.99 5.23 21.18
CA GLU A 708 5.47 4.33 22.21
C GLU A 708 4.77 5.09 23.37
N PRO A 709 5.30 6.23 23.88
CA PRO A 709 4.58 7.04 24.86
C PRO A 709 3.26 7.64 24.35
N TRP A 710 3.13 7.94 23.05
CA TRP A 710 1.86 8.44 22.49
C TRP A 710 0.78 7.35 22.52
N THR A 711 1.15 6.08 22.33
CA THR A 711 0.20 4.96 22.35
C THR A 711 -0.46 4.76 23.73
N ARG A 712 0.19 5.21 24.81
CA ARG A 712 -0.27 5.11 26.20
C ARG A 712 -1.12 6.30 26.65
N LYS A 713 -1.31 7.32 25.81
CA LYS A 713 -2.12 8.51 26.14
C LYS A 713 -3.61 8.20 26.13
N THR A 714 -4.38 9.03 26.84
CA THR A 714 -5.85 8.92 26.96
C THR A 714 -6.57 10.22 26.57
N ASP A 715 -5.89 11.09 25.80
CA ASP A 715 -6.43 12.37 25.33
C ASP A 715 -7.73 12.18 24.52
N GLU A 716 -8.71 13.05 24.76
CA GLU A 716 -9.96 13.04 24.01
C GLU A 716 -9.83 13.75 22.66
N TYR A 717 -10.43 13.16 21.63
CA TYR A 717 -10.42 13.65 20.25
C TYR A 717 -11.85 13.87 19.74
N PRO A 718 -12.10 14.89 18.91
CA PRO A 718 -13.43 15.20 18.38
C PRO A 718 -14.07 14.04 17.61
N THR A 719 -15.34 13.77 17.91
CA THR A 719 -16.16 12.71 17.28
C THR A 719 -17.10 13.22 16.19
N ARG A 720 -17.06 14.53 15.91
CA ARG A 720 -17.85 15.24 14.89
C ARG A 720 -16.92 16.15 14.08
N PRO A 721 -17.25 16.47 12.81
CA PRO A 721 -16.47 17.40 12.01
C PRO A 721 -16.23 18.73 12.72
N LEU A 722 -15.02 19.27 12.57
CA LEU A 722 -14.57 20.52 13.18
C LEU A 722 -14.64 21.70 12.22
N THR A 723 -14.51 21.41 10.92
CA THR A 723 -14.38 22.41 9.86
C THR A 723 -15.49 22.23 8.83
N ASP A 724 -15.82 23.30 8.10
CA ASP A 724 -16.62 23.16 6.90
C ASP A 724 -15.73 22.66 5.75
N PRO A 725 -16.06 21.54 5.08
CA PRO A 725 -15.20 20.95 4.07
C PRO A 725 -15.05 21.85 2.83
N HIS A 726 -16.06 22.63 2.45
CA HIS A 726 -15.95 23.51 1.27
C HIS A 726 -15.07 24.72 1.57
N ALA A 727 -15.34 25.45 2.66
CA ALA A 727 -14.51 26.59 3.05
C ALA A 727 -13.05 26.18 3.31
N THR A 728 -12.83 24.99 3.88
CA THR A 728 -11.47 24.46 4.10
C THR A 728 -10.81 24.07 2.79
N ALA A 729 -11.52 23.39 1.88
CA ALA A 729 -11.01 23.04 0.57
C ALA A 729 -10.66 24.27 -0.29
N VAL A 730 -11.45 25.35 -0.24
CA VAL A 730 -11.09 26.63 -0.90
C VAL A 730 -9.77 27.16 -0.35
N ARG A 731 -9.58 27.16 0.98
CA ARG A 731 -8.33 27.57 1.63
C ARG A 731 -7.15 26.65 1.23
N VAL A 732 -7.37 25.34 1.13
CA VAL A 732 -6.37 24.38 0.63
C VAL A 732 -5.97 24.71 -0.80
N ARG A 733 -6.96 24.85 -1.70
CA ARG A 733 -6.77 25.18 -3.10
C ARG A 733 -6.01 26.49 -3.29
N ASP A 734 -6.33 27.53 -2.53
CA ASP A 734 -5.63 28.81 -2.62
C ASP A 734 -4.21 28.80 -2.05
N VAL A 735 -3.96 28.02 -0.98
CA VAL A 735 -2.60 27.81 -0.46
C VAL A 735 -1.77 27.01 -1.46
N LEU A 736 -2.32 25.94 -2.04
CA LEU A 736 -1.63 25.09 -3.02
C LEU A 736 -1.41 25.81 -4.34
N ALA A 737 -2.40 26.54 -4.88
CA ALA A 737 -2.24 27.33 -6.08
C ALA A 737 -1.10 28.36 -5.96
N LYS A 738 -0.91 28.95 -4.77
CA LYS A 738 0.13 29.97 -4.52
C LYS A 738 1.44 29.40 -3.95
N ALA A 739 1.53 28.11 -3.67
CA ALA A 739 2.71 27.54 -3.02
C ALA A 739 3.95 27.57 -3.94
N PRO A 740 5.11 28.07 -3.47
CA PRO A 740 6.37 27.95 -4.20
C PRO A 740 6.84 26.48 -4.21
N TYR A 741 7.96 26.22 -4.89
CA TYR A 741 8.58 24.88 -4.95
C TYR A 741 7.69 23.80 -5.59
N GLN A 742 6.84 24.19 -6.55
CA GLN A 742 6.02 23.27 -7.36
C GLN A 742 6.50 23.20 -8.82
N GLY A 743 7.81 23.24 -9.01
CA GLY A 743 8.45 22.95 -10.29
C GLY A 743 9.34 21.71 -10.15
N SER A 744 9.48 20.95 -11.24
CA SER A 744 10.55 19.96 -11.37
C SER A 744 11.42 20.28 -12.58
N LEU A 745 12.68 19.85 -12.52
CA LEU A 745 13.67 20.10 -13.57
C LEU A 745 14.42 18.79 -13.85
N LYS A 746 14.25 18.27 -15.06
CA LYS A 746 15.02 17.13 -15.60
C LYS A 746 16.06 17.65 -16.59
N VAL A 747 17.28 17.16 -16.51
CA VAL A 747 18.39 17.62 -17.36
C VAL A 747 19.21 16.43 -17.86
N ALA A 748 19.50 16.42 -19.15
CA ALA A 748 20.36 15.44 -19.81
C ALA A 748 21.31 16.15 -20.78
N ALA A 749 22.40 15.49 -21.16
CA ALA A 749 23.29 15.95 -22.23
C ALA A 749 23.48 14.80 -23.21
N GLU A 750 23.38 15.08 -24.51
CA GLU A 750 23.42 14.07 -25.56
C GLU A 750 24.28 14.52 -26.75
N PRO A 751 25.33 13.77 -27.12
CA PRO A 751 25.96 12.68 -26.34
C PRO A 751 26.63 13.22 -25.06
N ARG A 752 26.71 12.38 -24.01
CA ARG A 752 27.36 12.72 -22.72
C ARG A 752 28.88 12.78 -22.79
N ALA A 753 29.47 12.14 -23.78
CA ALA A 753 30.89 12.18 -24.08
C ALA A 753 31.10 12.56 -25.55
N VAL A 754 32.08 13.42 -25.79
CA VAL A 754 32.39 14.01 -27.11
C VAL A 754 33.89 14.08 -27.31
N ALA A 755 34.38 13.90 -28.54
CA ALA A 755 35.76 14.18 -28.87
C ALA A 755 36.03 15.72 -28.85
N PRO A 756 37.30 16.16 -28.76
CA PRO A 756 37.64 17.58 -28.88
C PRO A 756 37.12 18.19 -30.19
N GLY A 757 36.40 19.31 -30.11
CA GLY A 757 35.77 19.96 -31.27
C GLY A 757 34.40 19.41 -31.68
N GLU A 758 33.93 18.29 -31.11
CA GLU A 758 32.59 17.77 -31.36
C GLU A 758 31.50 18.48 -30.52
N VAL A 759 30.24 18.21 -30.86
CA VAL A 759 29.07 18.89 -30.30
C VAL A 759 28.29 17.98 -29.36
N SER A 760 27.93 18.52 -28.20
CA SER A 760 26.92 17.95 -27.30
C SER A 760 25.72 18.91 -27.17
N THR A 761 24.54 18.37 -26.90
CA THR A 761 23.33 19.15 -26.62
C THR A 761 22.89 18.91 -25.19
N VAL A 762 22.94 19.95 -24.35
CA VAL A 762 22.29 19.91 -23.03
C VAL A 762 20.79 20.17 -23.23
N ARG A 763 19.93 19.24 -22.83
CA ARG A 763 18.48 19.39 -22.84
C ARG A 763 17.97 19.49 -21.40
N ALA A 764 17.24 20.56 -21.11
CA ALA A 764 16.48 20.70 -19.88
C ALA A 764 14.98 20.68 -20.15
N VAL A 765 14.24 20.05 -19.25
CA VAL A 765 12.77 20.04 -19.21
C VAL A 765 12.35 20.50 -17.83
N PHE A 766 11.81 21.71 -17.76
CA PHE A 766 11.03 22.17 -16.62
C PHE A 766 9.61 21.63 -16.72
N ARG A 767 9.03 21.21 -15.60
CA ARG A 767 7.61 20.90 -15.47
C ARG A 767 6.98 21.70 -14.34
N ASN A 768 5.78 22.23 -14.60
CA ASN A 768 4.92 22.77 -13.55
C ASN A 768 4.21 21.62 -12.83
N GLU A 769 4.59 21.33 -11.59
CA GLU A 769 3.99 20.28 -10.75
C GLU A 769 2.77 20.79 -9.96
N ASN A 770 2.36 22.05 -10.16
CA ASN A 770 1.11 22.61 -9.67
C ASN A 770 0.03 22.43 -10.76
N GLY A 771 -1.00 21.63 -10.47
CA GLY A 771 -2.15 21.45 -11.36
C GLY A 771 -3.29 22.46 -11.14
N LEU A 772 -3.19 23.34 -10.14
CA LEU A 772 -4.20 24.34 -9.77
C LEU A 772 -3.94 25.75 -10.35
N SER A 773 -2.73 26.02 -10.84
CA SER A 773 -2.41 27.31 -11.46
C SER A 773 -1.23 27.25 -12.44
N PRO A 774 -1.21 28.13 -13.47
CA PRO A 774 -0.04 28.32 -14.31
C PRO A 774 1.10 28.99 -13.52
N THR A 775 2.32 28.79 -13.99
CA THR A 775 3.46 29.59 -13.52
C THR A 775 3.36 31.04 -14.00
N GLY A 776 4.09 31.94 -13.34
CA GLY A 776 4.57 33.16 -13.98
C GLY A 776 5.70 32.86 -14.97
N ALA A 777 6.58 33.84 -15.19
CA ALA A 777 7.75 33.64 -16.04
C ALA A 777 8.62 32.47 -15.55
N VAL A 778 9.04 31.63 -16.48
CA VAL A 778 10.01 30.55 -16.27
C VAL A 778 11.23 30.86 -17.12
N ASP A 779 12.35 31.17 -16.46
CA ASP A 779 13.63 31.41 -17.13
C ASP A 779 14.55 30.23 -16.87
N LEU A 780 15.05 29.62 -17.94
CA LEU A 780 16.01 28.52 -17.90
C LEU A 780 17.39 29.05 -18.33
N GLY A 781 18.35 28.96 -17.42
CA GLY A 781 19.74 29.34 -17.65
C GLY A 781 20.68 28.15 -17.61
N LEU A 782 21.73 28.16 -18.44
CA LEU A 782 22.84 27.21 -18.41
C LEU A 782 24.12 27.96 -18.01
N ARG A 783 24.85 27.43 -17.03
CA ARG A 783 26.15 27.93 -16.55
C ARG A 783 27.22 26.83 -16.65
N GLY A 784 28.48 27.21 -16.85
CA GLY A 784 29.65 26.30 -16.86
C GLY A 784 30.12 25.84 -18.24
N LEU A 785 29.34 26.04 -19.30
CA LEU A 785 29.71 25.70 -20.67
C LEU A 785 29.86 26.95 -21.54
N ASP A 786 31.05 27.54 -21.52
CA ASP A 786 31.35 28.74 -22.29
C ASP A 786 31.14 28.51 -23.81
N GLY A 787 30.47 29.46 -24.45
CA GLY A 787 30.12 29.37 -25.87
C GLY A 787 28.90 28.49 -26.20
N ALA A 788 28.26 27.84 -25.22
CA ALA A 788 27.01 27.14 -25.43
C ALA A 788 25.90 28.10 -25.89
N ARG A 789 25.11 27.72 -26.91
CA ARG A 789 24.04 28.55 -27.47
C ARG A 789 22.69 27.87 -27.37
N ALA A 790 21.72 28.56 -26.76
CA ALA A 790 20.33 28.11 -26.74
C ALA A 790 19.79 27.93 -28.18
N GLN A 791 19.07 26.85 -28.41
CA GLN A 791 18.39 26.51 -29.67
C GLN A 791 16.87 26.74 -29.58
N ASP A 792 16.36 26.91 -28.36
CA ASP A 792 14.96 27.17 -28.02
C ASP A 792 14.90 28.45 -27.13
N PRO A 793 13.74 29.10 -26.99
CA PRO A 793 13.59 30.25 -26.09
C PRO A 793 13.94 29.90 -24.64
N THR A 794 14.86 30.65 -24.02
CA THR A 794 15.27 30.45 -22.62
C THR A 794 14.29 31.05 -21.61
N SER A 795 13.32 31.84 -22.06
CA SER A 795 12.31 32.49 -21.22
C SER A 795 10.91 32.19 -21.75
N HIS A 796 10.05 31.67 -20.88
CA HIS A 796 8.65 31.36 -21.16
C HIS A 796 7.77 32.23 -20.27
N ARG A 797 6.80 32.96 -20.85
CA ARG A 797 5.92 33.89 -20.09
C ARG A 797 5.09 33.19 -19.01
N ALA A 798 4.66 31.96 -19.28
CA ALA A 798 3.94 31.07 -18.38
C ALA A 798 4.07 29.63 -18.87
N VAL A 799 3.95 28.67 -17.95
CA VAL A 799 3.75 27.24 -18.22
C VAL A 799 2.41 26.84 -17.60
N SER A 800 1.58 26.14 -18.37
CA SER A 800 0.24 25.72 -17.92
C SER A 800 0.31 24.80 -16.69
N PRO A 801 -0.79 24.60 -15.94
CA PRO A 801 -0.85 23.55 -14.94
C PRO A 801 -0.46 22.18 -15.53
N GLY A 802 0.39 21.42 -14.84
CA GLY A 802 0.95 20.14 -15.32
C GLY A 802 1.87 20.20 -16.55
N GLY A 803 2.00 21.37 -17.18
CA GLY A 803 2.69 21.59 -18.46
C GLY A 803 4.21 21.61 -18.34
N THR A 804 4.89 21.63 -19.50
CA THR A 804 6.36 21.63 -19.56
C THR A 804 6.93 22.77 -20.42
N ALA A 805 8.16 23.16 -20.10
CA ALA A 805 9.02 24.01 -20.92
C ALA A 805 10.31 23.24 -21.21
N THR A 806 10.75 23.20 -22.46
CA THR A 806 11.97 22.51 -22.88
C THR A 806 12.95 23.52 -23.50
N VAL A 807 14.20 23.47 -23.07
CA VAL A 807 15.30 24.25 -23.68
C VAL A 807 16.48 23.35 -23.98
N ARG A 808 17.03 23.48 -25.17
CA ARG A 808 18.27 22.83 -25.60
C ARG A 808 19.38 23.87 -25.78
N TRP A 809 20.56 23.59 -25.28
CA TRP A 809 21.78 24.37 -25.59
C TRP A 809 22.75 23.49 -26.36
N ARG A 810 23.15 23.98 -27.54
CA ARG A 810 24.19 23.36 -28.36
C ARG A 810 25.56 23.86 -27.87
N PHE A 811 26.44 22.95 -27.51
CA PHE A 811 27.78 23.24 -27.00
C PHE A 811 28.82 22.48 -27.81
N THR A 812 29.93 23.15 -28.15
CA THR A 812 31.07 22.53 -28.84
C THR A 812 32.21 22.35 -27.85
N ALA A 813 32.71 21.12 -27.68
CA ALA A 813 33.80 20.83 -26.76
C ALA A 813 35.10 21.54 -27.19
N PRO A 814 35.88 22.14 -26.26
CA PRO A 814 37.14 22.78 -26.60
C PRO A 814 38.11 21.85 -27.33
N ALA A 815 38.70 22.30 -28.44
CA ALA A 815 39.65 21.53 -29.24
C ALA A 815 41.07 21.41 -28.61
N GLY A 816 41.22 21.77 -27.32
CA GLY A 816 42.50 21.76 -26.62
C GLY A 816 42.99 20.36 -26.23
N ARG A 817 44.29 20.25 -25.95
CA ARG A 817 44.92 19.00 -25.48
C ARG A 817 44.23 18.49 -24.21
N GLN A 818 43.83 17.22 -24.20
CA GLN A 818 43.26 16.56 -23.04
C GLN A 818 44.32 16.24 -21.98
N THR A 819 43.92 16.26 -20.72
CA THR A 819 44.76 15.92 -19.56
C THR A 819 44.28 14.67 -18.80
N ALA A 820 43.05 14.21 -19.06
CA ALA A 820 42.46 13.00 -18.48
C ALA A 820 41.74 12.16 -19.57
N PRO A 821 41.52 10.85 -19.35
CA PRO A 821 40.80 9.99 -20.29
C PRO A 821 39.35 10.44 -20.51
N LEU A 822 38.68 10.90 -19.45
CA LEU A 822 37.40 11.60 -19.49
C LEU A 822 37.59 12.93 -18.74
N GLU A 823 37.68 14.04 -19.46
CA GLU A 823 37.84 15.36 -18.84
C GLU A 823 36.47 16.00 -18.59
N PRO A 824 36.03 16.19 -17.33
CA PRO A 824 34.69 16.69 -17.01
C PRO A 824 34.55 18.17 -17.36
N LEU A 825 33.49 18.48 -18.08
CA LEU A 825 32.97 19.82 -18.35
C LEU A 825 31.68 19.96 -17.53
N GLU A 826 31.84 20.46 -16.31
CA GLU A 826 30.74 20.60 -15.35
C GLU A 826 29.82 21.76 -15.74
N TYR A 827 28.52 21.57 -15.55
CA TYR A 827 27.52 22.57 -15.85
C TYR A 827 26.38 22.56 -14.83
N THR A 828 25.70 23.69 -14.70
CA THR A 828 24.45 23.78 -13.94
C THR A 828 23.37 24.37 -14.82
N VAL A 829 22.21 23.72 -14.89
CA VAL A 829 20.99 24.34 -15.39
C VAL A 829 20.17 24.83 -14.20
N GLU A 830 19.69 26.06 -14.29
CA GLU A 830 18.81 26.70 -13.32
C GLU A 830 17.46 26.99 -13.98
N ALA A 831 16.37 26.76 -13.27
CA ALA A 831 15.03 27.19 -13.66
C ALA A 831 14.44 28.11 -12.58
N GLU A 832 14.38 29.41 -12.85
CA GLU A 832 13.73 30.39 -11.99
C GLU A 832 12.23 30.40 -12.31
N ASN A 833 11.39 30.04 -11.33
CA ASN A 833 9.95 29.79 -11.55
C ASN A 833 9.13 30.06 -10.29
N GLY A 834 7.83 30.29 -10.46
CA GLY A 834 6.86 30.35 -9.36
C GLY A 834 5.44 30.43 -9.91
N PRO A 835 4.39 30.21 -9.10
CA PRO A 835 3.01 30.44 -9.52
C PRO A 835 2.80 31.90 -9.98
N ALA A 836 1.82 32.12 -10.85
CA ALA A 836 1.58 33.44 -11.43
C ALA A 836 1.40 34.53 -10.34
N GLY A 837 2.23 35.58 -10.41
CA GLY A 837 2.21 36.71 -9.46
C GLY A 837 2.78 36.42 -8.07
N GLN A 838 3.46 35.29 -7.84
CA GLN A 838 4.11 34.95 -6.57
C GLN A 838 5.65 35.12 -6.63
N GLU A 839 6.32 35.04 -5.48
CA GLU A 839 7.79 35.00 -5.39
C GLU A 839 8.34 33.81 -6.21
N ARG A 840 9.35 34.07 -7.04
CA ARG A 840 10.03 33.03 -7.83
C ARG A 840 11.12 32.36 -7.01
N VAL A 841 11.33 31.07 -7.25
CA VAL A 841 12.36 30.23 -6.64
C VAL A 841 13.22 29.60 -7.73
N THR A 842 14.49 29.36 -7.43
CA THR A 842 15.45 28.77 -8.36
C THR A 842 15.60 27.27 -8.11
N LEU A 843 15.37 26.47 -9.15
CA LEU A 843 15.65 25.03 -9.15
C LEU A 843 16.94 24.77 -9.92
N GLY A 844 18.01 24.37 -9.22
CA GLY A 844 19.30 24.04 -9.83
C GLY A 844 19.52 22.54 -10.01
N ARG A 845 20.00 22.14 -11.19
CA ARG A 845 20.47 20.78 -11.49
C ARG A 845 21.86 20.84 -12.12
N ALA A 846 22.84 20.29 -11.41
CA ALA A 846 24.19 20.09 -11.92
C ALA A 846 24.22 18.89 -12.89
N GLY A 847 25.19 18.91 -13.80
CA GLY A 847 25.48 17.83 -14.73
C GLY A 847 26.91 17.91 -15.28
N ARG A 848 27.30 16.90 -16.04
CA ARG A 848 28.63 16.81 -16.67
C ARG A 848 28.48 16.35 -18.12
N ILE A 849 29.27 16.96 -19.00
CA ILE A 849 29.68 16.40 -20.30
C ILE A 849 31.15 16.03 -20.15
N TYR A 850 31.61 14.97 -20.82
CA TYR A 850 33.02 14.61 -20.82
C TYR A 850 33.66 14.86 -22.18
N ARG A 851 34.83 15.52 -22.20
CA ARG A 851 35.71 15.50 -23.38
C ARG A 851 36.50 14.20 -23.34
N ALA A 852 36.08 13.20 -24.12
CA ALA A 852 36.60 11.83 -24.06
C ALA A 852 37.81 11.62 -24.95
N GLY A 853 38.85 10.97 -24.42
CA GLY A 853 40.00 10.51 -25.19
C GLY A 853 39.64 9.23 -25.97
N PRO A 854 40.09 9.09 -27.23
CA PRO A 854 39.66 7.99 -28.10
C PRO A 854 40.09 6.63 -27.56
N LEU A 855 39.17 5.67 -27.59
CA LEU A 855 39.48 4.27 -27.25
C LEU A 855 40.40 3.67 -28.32
N PRO A 856 41.46 2.92 -27.93
CA PRO A 856 42.36 2.28 -28.88
C PRO A 856 41.68 1.08 -29.56
N GLY A 857 42.22 0.65 -30.70
CA GLY A 857 41.76 -0.57 -31.37
C GLY A 857 41.93 -1.83 -30.50
N GLY A 858 41.05 -2.81 -30.68
CA GLY A 858 41.13 -4.12 -30.00
C GLY A 858 40.42 -4.22 -28.65
N VAL A 859 39.71 -3.18 -28.22
CA VAL A 859 38.74 -3.24 -27.10
C VAL A 859 37.31 -3.07 -27.61
N ARG A 860 36.35 -3.51 -26.79
CA ARG A 860 34.91 -3.27 -26.97
C ARG A 860 34.34 -2.61 -25.71
N THR A 861 33.14 -2.05 -25.84
CA THR A 861 32.37 -1.51 -24.72
C THR A 861 31.02 -2.20 -24.63
N ALA A 862 30.50 -2.31 -23.41
CA ALA A 862 29.13 -2.70 -23.13
C ALA A 862 28.62 -1.86 -21.96
N THR A 863 27.33 -1.51 -21.97
CA THR A 863 26.72 -0.71 -20.90
C THR A 863 25.24 -1.02 -20.76
N THR A 864 24.81 -1.19 -19.51
CA THR A 864 23.42 -1.22 -19.06
C THR A 864 23.09 -0.05 -18.12
N ASN A 865 24.02 0.90 -17.94
CA ASN A 865 23.93 2.02 -17.00
C ASN A 865 24.27 3.40 -17.62
N ASP A 866 24.04 3.54 -18.94
CA ASP A 866 24.41 4.70 -19.75
C ASP A 866 25.87 5.17 -19.55
N ALA A 867 26.82 4.24 -19.43
CA ALA A 867 28.23 4.58 -19.23
C ALA A 867 28.87 5.22 -20.46
N VAL A 868 29.75 6.18 -20.20
CA VAL A 868 30.68 6.75 -21.17
C VAL A 868 32.12 6.39 -20.83
N PHE A 869 32.96 6.35 -21.85
CA PHE A 869 34.29 5.75 -21.79
C PHE A 869 35.33 6.66 -22.42
N GLY A 870 36.55 6.65 -21.89
CA GLY A 870 37.67 7.36 -22.49
C GLY A 870 39.02 6.74 -22.15
N HIS A 871 40.01 6.99 -23.01
CA HIS A 871 41.38 6.50 -22.86
C HIS A 871 42.40 7.61 -23.19
N LEU A 872 43.45 7.73 -22.37
CA LEU A 872 44.56 8.65 -22.60
C LEU A 872 45.84 8.09 -21.94
N ASP A 873 46.92 7.96 -22.72
CA ASP A 873 48.26 7.57 -22.25
C ASP A 873 48.29 6.33 -21.33
N GLY A 874 47.51 5.30 -21.66
CA GLY A 874 47.42 4.04 -20.90
C GLY A 874 46.51 4.10 -19.66
N ARG A 875 45.94 5.27 -19.34
CA ARG A 875 44.84 5.42 -18.39
C ARG A 875 43.49 5.30 -19.09
N TRP A 876 42.51 4.83 -18.34
CA TRP A 876 41.13 4.64 -18.77
C TRP A 876 40.22 5.35 -17.79
N ALA A 877 39.04 5.79 -18.25
CA ALA A 877 38.00 6.23 -17.34
C ALA A 877 36.63 5.76 -17.82
N VAL A 878 35.75 5.52 -16.83
CA VAL A 878 34.35 5.17 -17.03
C VAL A 878 33.52 6.07 -16.12
N ASP A 879 32.54 6.78 -16.68
CA ASP A 879 31.49 7.45 -15.92
C ASP A 879 30.17 6.77 -16.23
N GLY A 880 29.42 6.36 -15.21
CA GLY A 880 28.17 5.60 -15.37
C GLY A 880 27.22 5.76 -14.19
N ALA A 881 25.96 5.41 -14.41
CA ALA A 881 24.94 5.30 -13.37
C ALA A 881 24.90 3.85 -12.82
N GLY A 882 23.71 3.37 -12.48
CA GLY A 882 23.44 1.98 -12.11
C GLY A 882 22.73 1.91 -10.77
N ALA A 883 21.54 1.32 -10.73
CA ALA A 883 20.76 1.13 -9.53
C ALA A 883 21.40 0.08 -8.61
N ASP A 884 21.82 -1.07 -9.16
CA ASP A 884 22.52 -2.15 -8.45
C ASP A 884 23.32 -3.07 -9.42
N LEU A 885 24.17 -3.93 -8.85
CA LEU A 885 24.87 -5.02 -9.53
C LEU A 885 24.81 -6.29 -8.64
N TRP A 886 23.60 -6.84 -8.52
CA TRP A 886 23.26 -7.94 -7.64
C TRP A 886 21.98 -8.66 -8.10
N ARG A 887 22.01 -10.01 -8.13
CA ARG A 887 20.89 -10.88 -8.54
C ARG A 887 20.28 -10.40 -9.86
N SER A 888 18.96 -10.23 -9.92
CA SER A 888 18.20 -9.80 -11.10
C SER A 888 18.51 -8.39 -11.62
N THR A 889 19.44 -7.65 -11.01
CA THR A 889 19.83 -6.31 -11.45
C THR A 889 21.32 -6.29 -11.81
N ALA A 890 21.63 -6.11 -13.11
CA ALA A 890 22.98 -6.08 -13.64
C ALA A 890 23.28 -4.77 -14.38
N GLU A 891 23.25 -3.64 -13.66
CA GLU A 891 23.49 -2.32 -14.23
C GLU A 891 24.96 -1.89 -14.09
N PHE A 892 25.75 -2.01 -15.16
CA PHE A 892 27.17 -1.65 -15.16
C PHE A 892 27.66 -1.21 -16.55
N GLY A 893 28.81 -0.55 -16.58
CA GLY A 893 29.51 -0.13 -17.80
C GLY A 893 30.91 -0.72 -17.82
N THR A 894 31.33 -1.28 -18.96
CA THR A 894 32.64 -1.94 -19.09
C THR A 894 33.37 -1.60 -20.40
N VAL A 895 34.70 -1.50 -20.31
CA VAL A 895 35.62 -1.61 -21.46
C VAL A 895 36.33 -2.96 -21.34
N TYR A 896 36.27 -3.78 -22.37
CA TYR A 896 36.72 -5.17 -22.30
C TYR A 896 37.44 -5.64 -23.57
N ARG A 897 38.21 -6.73 -23.43
CA ARG A 897 38.80 -7.47 -24.55
C ARG A 897 38.04 -8.79 -24.70
N PRO A 898 37.49 -9.10 -25.89
CA PRO A 898 36.81 -10.37 -26.12
C PRO A 898 37.76 -11.55 -25.93
N GLN A 899 37.28 -12.63 -25.29
CA GLN A 899 37.98 -13.92 -25.16
C GLN A 899 39.41 -13.83 -24.57
N ALA A 900 39.67 -12.79 -23.78
CA ALA A 900 40.98 -12.41 -23.27
C ALA A 900 41.43 -13.19 -22.03
N LEU A 901 40.49 -13.69 -21.21
CA LEU A 901 40.84 -14.57 -20.08
C LEU A 901 40.64 -16.03 -20.48
N ARG A 902 41.76 -16.72 -20.67
CA ARG A 902 41.84 -18.18 -20.85
C ARG A 902 42.07 -18.88 -19.52
N ASP A 903 41.95 -20.20 -19.51
CA ASP A 903 42.45 -21.01 -18.39
C ASP A 903 43.97 -20.81 -18.18
N GLY A 904 44.39 -20.81 -16.91
CA GLY A 904 45.72 -20.40 -16.45
C GLY A 904 46.03 -18.90 -16.63
N GLY A 905 45.12 -18.12 -17.22
CA GLY A 905 45.30 -16.71 -17.51
C GLY A 905 45.12 -15.80 -16.29
N THR A 906 45.51 -14.54 -16.44
CA THR A 906 45.41 -13.54 -15.37
C THR A 906 45.11 -12.14 -15.91
N VAL A 907 44.24 -11.42 -15.22
CA VAL A 907 43.95 -9.99 -15.44
C VAL A 907 44.53 -9.19 -14.27
N THR A 908 45.23 -8.09 -14.57
CA THR A 908 45.60 -7.08 -13.56
C THR A 908 45.05 -5.73 -13.96
N LEU A 909 44.62 -4.94 -12.97
CA LEU A 909 44.03 -3.61 -13.19
C LEU A 909 44.26 -2.75 -11.95
N LYS A 910 44.72 -1.52 -12.12
CA LYS A 910 44.77 -0.53 -11.05
C LYS A 910 43.51 0.32 -11.11
N VAL A 911 42.71 0.31 -10.05
CA VAL A 911 41.71 1.37 -9.82
C VAL A 911 42.47 2.55 -9.24
N VAL A 912 42.47 3.68 -9.93
CA VAL A 912 43.22 4.89 -9.55
C VAL A 912 42.38 5.76 -8.63
N SER A 913 41.14 6.01 -9.00
CA SER A 913 40.15 6.77 -8.23
C SER A 913 38.75 6.25 -8.52
N GLN A 914 37.82 6.49 -7.59
CA GLN A 914 36.40 6.17 -7.71
C GLN A 914 35.63 7.27 -6.96
N GLU A 915 34.68 7.94 -7.62
CA GLU A 915 33.74 8.82 -6.93
C GLU A 915 32.74 8.02 -6.07
N ASP A 916 32.45 8.52 -4.87
CA ASP A 916 31.52 7.89 -3.92
C ASP A 916 30.06 8.19 -4.32
N SER A 917 29.49 7.30 -5.12
CA SER A 917 28.08 7.29 -5.53
C SER A 917 27.19 6.46 -4.61
N GLY A 918 27.78 5.73 -3.66
CA GLY A 918 27.09 4.81 -2.77
C GLY A 918 28.07 3.85 -2.07
N PRO A 919 27.75 3.35 -0.87
CA PRO A 919 28.66 2.52 -0.08
C PRO A 919 29.10 1.24 -0.81
N TRP A 920 28.22 0.72 -1.67
CA TRP A 920 28.41 -0.47 -2.49
C TRP A 920 28.85 -0.20 -3.93
N ALA A 921 29.11 1.06 -4.32
CA ALA A 921 29.52 1.39 -5.68
C ALA A 921 30.75 0.56 -6.06
N ARG A 922 30.74 -0.08 -7.23
CA ARG A 922 31.74 -1.09 -7.59
C ARG A 922 32.64 -0.58 -8.71
N ALA A 923 33.95 -0.79 -8.56
CA ALA A 923 34.90 -0.49 -9.62
C ALA A 923 36.05 -1.51 -9.63
N GLY A 924 36.35 -2.11 -10.78
CA GLY A 924 37.45 -3.08 -10.86
C GLY A 924 37.44 -3.95 -12.11
N ILE A 925 37.78 -5.23 -11.95
CA ILE A 925 37.87 -6.24 -13.01
C ILE A 925 36.53 -6.97 -13.12
N VAL A 926 36.02 -7.14 -14.34
CA VAL A 926 34.86 -7.99 -14.65
C VAL A 926 35.22 -9.05 -15.69
N VAL A 927 34.63 -10.24 -15.55
CA VAL A 927 34.79 -11.36 -16.48
C VAL A 927 33.44 -12.04 -16.68
N ARG A 928 33.12 -12.43 -17.92
CA ARG A 928 31.90 -13.17 -18.29
C ARG A 928 32.11 -13.95 -19.60
N ASN A 929 31.30 -14.97 -19.89
CA ASN A 929 31.37 -15.68 -21.18
C ASN A 929 31.19 -14.73 -22.38
N SER A 930 30.26 -13.78 -22.27
CA SER A 930 30.15 -12.59 -23.12
C SER A 930 29.77 -11.41 -22.24
N LEU A 931 30.51 -10.30 -22.33
CA LEU A 931 30.17 -9.07 -21.57
C LEU A 931 29.11 -8.20 -22.25
N ALA A 932 28.72 -8.53 -23.48
CA ALA A 932 27.65 -7.84 -24.22
C ALA A 932 26.26 -8.46 -24.03
N GLU A 933 26.19 -9.73 -23.60
CA GLU A 933 24.93 -10.45 -23.42
C GLU A 933 24.44 -10.35 -21.96
N PRO A 934 23.19 -9.91 -21.69
CA PRO A 934 22.67 -9.68 -20.33
C PRO A 934 22.65 -10.90 -19.41
N ASP A 935 22.53 -12.11 -19.94
CA ASP A 935 22.29 -13.36 -19.18
C ASP A 935 23.38 -14.44 -19.41
N ALA A 936 24.57 -14.04 -19.85
CA ALA A 936 25.66 -15.00 -20.08
C ALA A 936 26.21 -15.59 -18.76
N ALA A 937 26.32 -16.91 -18.68
CA ALA A 937 26.92 -17.61 -17.54
C ALA A 937 28.40 -17.25 -17.30
N GLY A 938 28.94 -17.71 -16.17
CA GLY A 938 30.36 -17.58 -15.85
C GLY A 938 30.75 -16.19 -15.36
N PHE A 939 29.84 -15.50 -14.66
CA PHE A 939 29.98 -14.10 -14.30
C PHE A 939 30.73 -13.90 -12.98
N VAL A 940 31.80 -13.11 -13.00
CA VAL A 940 32.61 -12.81 -11.81
C VAL A 940 33.20 -11.40 -11.89
N ASN A 941 33.26 -10.70 -10.76
CA ASN A 941 34.00 -9.44 -10.64
C ASN A 941 34.85 -9.37 -9.38
N LEU A 942 35.95 -8.62 -9.48
CA LEU A 942 36.80 -8.21 -8.37
C LEU A 942 36.84 -6.69 -8.37
N ALA A 943 36.17 -6.07 -7.39
CA ALA A 943 35.95 -4.63 -7.34
C ALA A 943 36.30 -4.02 -5.98
N VAL A 944 36.80 -2.79 -5.97
CA VAL A 944 36.83 -1.94 -4.78
C VAL A 944 35.49 -1.22 -4.62
N THR A 945 35.17 -0.88 -3.37
CA THR A 945 33.95 -0.16 -2.97
C THR A 945 34.29 0.96 -1.98
N PRO A 946 33.51 2.06 -1.92
CA PRO A 946 33.76 3.14 -0.97
C PRO A 946 33.69 2.72 0.51
N ALA A 947 32.77 1.83 0.89
CA ALA A 947 32.55 1.46 2.29
C ALA A 947 32.93 0.02 2.66
N HIS A 948 32.89 -0.93 1.73
CA HIS A 948 32.98 -2.37 2.05
C HIS A 948 34.33 -3.02 1.70
N GLY A 949 35.28 -2.26 1.16
CA GLY A 949 36.61 -2.74 0.81
C GLY A 949 36.69 -3.32 -0.59
N VAL A 950 37.56 -4.32 -0.80
CA VAL A 950 37.64 -5.07 -2.06
C VAL A 950 36.81 -6.34 -1.96
N VAL A 951 35.94 -6.54 -2.94
CA VAL A 951 34.92 -7.58 -3.01
C VAL A 951 35.15 -8.44 -4.26
N LEU A 952 35.18 -9.75 -4.08
CA LEU A 952 35.12 -10.76 -5.14
C LEU A 952 33.68 -11.29 -5.17
N SER A 953 32.91 -10.91 -6.18
CA SER A 953 31.51 -11.32 -6.37
C SER A 953 31.40 -12.30 -7.52
N HIS A 954 30.56 -13.33 -7.41
CA HIS A 954 30.38 -14.32 -8.46
C HIS A 954 28.95 -14.87 -8.55
N ASP A 955 28.66 -15.37 -9.74
CA ASP A 955 27.64 -16.36 -10.10
C ASP A 955 28.00 -17.70 -9.41
N SER A 956 27.14 -18.19 -8.51
CA SER A 956 27.41 -19.40 -7.72
C SER A 956 26.61 -20.64 -8.14
N ASP A 957 25.55 -20.48 -8.92
CA ASP A 957 24.71 -21.57 -9.45
C ASP A 957 24.73 -21.71 -10.98
N GLY A 958 25.25 -20.72 -11.70
CA GLY A 958 25.37 -20.69 -13.16
C GLY A 958 24.22 -19.99 -13.88
N ASP A 959 23.34 -19.27 -13.17
CA ASP A 959 22.21 -18.54 -13.77
C ASP A 959 22.63 -17.27 -14.55
N GLY A 960 23.90 -16.88 -14.45
CA GLY A 960 24.47 -15.73 -15.12
C GLY A 960 24.39 -14.43 -14.30
N THR A 961 23.78 -14.42 -13.12
CA THR A 961 23.70 -13.25 -12.23
C THR A 961 24.78 -13.27 -11.15
N LEU A 962 24.76 -12.32 -10.20
CA LEU A 962 25.72 -12.29 -9.08
C LEU A 962 24.95 -12.43 -7.77
N ASP A 963 25.12 -13.57 -7.10
CA ASP A 963 24.37 -13.95 -5.89
C ASP A 963 25.27 -14.17 -4.66
N SER A 964 26.59 -14.33 -4.86
CA SER A 964 27.58 -14.63 -3.82
C SER A 964 28.76 -13.66 -3.85
N TYR A 965 29.36 -13.38 -2.68
CA TYR A 965 30.60 -12.60 -2.59
C TYR A 965 31.51 -12.98 -1.42
N ARG A 966 32.77 -12.56 -1.48
CA ARG A 966 33.75 -12.53 -0.39
C ARG A 966 34.46 -11.17 -0.39
N ALA A 967 34.83 -10.65 0.77
CA ALA A 967 35.36 -9.28 0.88
C ALA A 967 36.53 -9.14 1.86
N VAL A 968 37.39 -8.17 1.58
CA VAL A 968 38.45 -7.67 2.46
C VAL A 968 38.18 -6.19 2.74
N SER A 969 37.75 -5.88 3.96
CA SER A 969 37.39 -4.53 4.40
C SER A 969 38.59 -3.60 4.57
N GLY A 970 38.32 -2.29 4.68
CA GLY A 970 39.33 -1.27 5.00
C GLY A 970 40.28 -0.88 3.85
N VAL A 971 39.99 -1.30 2.62
CA VAL A 971 40.76 -0.96 1.42
C VAL A 971 39.95 -0.01 0.53
N ARG A 972 40.57 1.03 -0.03
CA ARG A 972 39.97 1.98 -0.97
C ARG A 972 40.89 2.18 -2.17
N ALA A 973 40.38 2.81 -3.23
CA ALA A 973 41.24 3.30 -4.31
C ALA A 973 42.22 4.37 -3.78
N PRO A 974 43.46 4.45 -4.29
CA PRO A 974 44.03 3.62 -5.35
C PRO A 974 44.40 2.20 -4.88
N VAL A 975 44.04 1.19 -5.67
CA VAL A 975 44.35 -0.22 -5.39
C VAL A 975 44.64 -0.98 -6.69
N LEU A 976 45.66 -1.84 -6.66
CA LEU A 976 45.96 -2.76 -7.74
C LEU A 976 45.24 -4.09 -7.49
N LEU A 977 44.46 -4.56 -8.46
CA LEU A 977 43.67 -5.78 -8.41
C LEU A 977 44.26 -6.82 -9.36
N ARG A 978 44.17 -8.10 -8.99
CA ARG A 978 44.53 -9.25 -9.82
C ARG A 978 43.46 -10.33 -9.71
N LEU A 979 43.00 -10.81 -10.85
CA LEU A 979 42.08 -11.94 -10.96
C LEU A 979 42.75 -13.02 -11.82
N SER A 980 43.03 -14.17 -11.21
CA SER A 980 43.69 -15.32 -11.86
C SER A 980 42.73 -16.49 -11.95
N ARG A 981 42.77 -17.22 -13.08
CA ARG A 981 41.85 -18.34 -13.37
C ARG A 981 42.57 -19.68 -13.41
N SER A 982 41.92 -20.72 -12.87
CA SER A 982 42.32 -22.13 -12.99
C SER A 982 41.06 -23.00 -13.10
N GLY A 983 40.70 -23.47 -14.30
CA GLY A 983 39.46 -24.16 -14.60
C GLY A 983 38.22 -23.27 -14.38
N SER A 984 37.36 -23.66 -13.44
CA SER A 984 36.23 -22.88 -12.92
C SER A 984 36.59 -22.02 -11.69
N ALA A 985 37.81 -22.15 -11.15
CA ALA A 985 38.26 -21.44 -9.96
C ALA A 985 38.85 -20.07 -10.30
N TYR A 986 38.42 -19.03 -9.58
CA TYR A 986 38.88 -17.65 -9.72
C TYR A 986 39.47 -17.14 -8.41
N LYS A 987 40.76 -16.83 -8.42
CA LYS A 987 41.47 -16.23 -7.28
C LYS A 987 41.51 -14.72 -7.43
N GLY A 988 40.81 -14.02 -6.53
CA GLY A 988 40.85 -12.56 -6.45
C GLY A 988 41.88 -12.07 -5.44
N GLU A 989 42.72 -11.11 -5.83
CA GLU A 989 43.81 -10.57 -5.01
C GLU A 989 43.95 -9.05 -5.14
N LEU A 990 44.42 -8.39 -4.09
CA LEU A 990 44.65 -6.95 -4.03
C LEU A 990 46.07 -6.60 -3.58
N SER A 991 46.55 -5.43 -3.99
CA SER A 991 47.81 -4.83 -3.54
C SER A 991 47.66 -3.32 -3.40
N THR A 992 48.13 -2.79 -2.26
CA THR A 992 48.16 -1.36 -1.94
C THR A 992 49.57 -0.76 -2.00
N ASP A 993 50.58 -1.55 -2.39
CA ASP A 993 52.00 -1.16 -2.43
C ASP A 993 52.63 -1.27 -3.83
N GLY A 994 51.79 -1.24 -4.87
CA GLY A 994 52.20 -1.28 -6.27
C GLY A 994 52.55 -2.68 -6.78
N GLY A 995 51.97 -3.73 -6.18
CA GLY A 995 52.18 -5.12 -6.57
C GLY A 995 53.34 -5.82 -5.87
N LYS A 996 53.97 -5.20 -4.86
CA LYS A 996 55.07 -5.79 -4.09
C LYS A 996 54.58 -6.86 -3.12
N LYS A 997 53.40 -6.66 -2.51
CA LYS A 997 52.69 -7.63 -1.69
C LYS A 997 51.26 -7.79 -2.19
N TRP A 998 50.82 -9.04 -2.27
CA TRP A 998 49.47 -9.41 -2.69
C TRP A 998 48.73 -10.06 -1.51
N ARG A 999 47.51 -9.58 -1.26
CA ARG A 999 46.58 -10.16 -0.29
C ARG A 999 45.47 -10.85 -1.08
N THR A 1000 45.26 -12.14 -0.85
CA THR A 1000 44.12 -12.86 -1.41
C THR A 1000 42.82 -12.40 -0.73
N VAL A 1001 41.80 -12.11 -1.54
CA VAL A 1001 40.43 -11.83 -1.08
C VAL A 1001 39.71 -13.15 -0.89
N SER A 1002 39.69 -13.99 -1.94
CA SER A 1002 39.27 -15.39 -1.86
C SER A 1002 39.62 -16.14 -3.15
N THR A 1003 39.32 -17.43 -3.16
CA THR A 1003 39.16 -18.24 -4.38
C THR A 1003 37.72 -18.72 -4.42
N VAL A 1004 37.03 -18.56 -5.55
CA VAL A 1004 35.62 -18.97 -5.74
C VAL A 1004 35.47 -19.83 -6.98
N GLU A 1005 34.53 -20.77 -6.96
CA GLU A 1005 34.11 -21.52 -8.15
C GLU A 1005 33.01 -20.75 -8.87
N VAL A 1006 33.09 -20.71 -10.21
CA VAL A 1006 32.12 -20.02 -11.06
C VAL A 1006 31.61 -21.02 -12.11
N PRO A 1007 30.41 -21.60 -11.91
CA PRO A 1007 29.81 -22.53 -12.86
C PRO A 1007 29.61 -21.91 -14.25
N GLY A 1008 29.51 -22.76 -15.28
CA GLY A 1008 29.23 -22.32 -16.65
C GLY A 1008 30.34 -21.52 -17.36
N ALA A 1009 31.49 -21.25 -16.72
CA ALA A 1009 32.57 -20.46 -17.32
C ALA A 1009 33.22 -21.15 -18.53
N SER A 1010 33.08 -20.56 -19.73
CA SER A 1010 33.65 -21.07 -20.99
C SER A 1010 35.18 -21.06 -20.99
N GLY A 1011 35.84 -21.91 -21.80
CA GLY A 1011 37.31 -22.06 -21.81
C GLY A 1011 38.10 -20.80 -22.18
N ARG A 1012 37.44 -19.82 -22.79
CA ARG A 1012 37.87 -18.42 -22.92
C ARG A 1012 36.68 -17.52 -22.60
N GLN A 1013 36.96 -16.38 -21.99
CA GLN A 1013 35.95 -15.41 -21.55
C GLN A 1013 36.38 -13.99 -21.87
N ASP A 1014 35.39 -13.12 -21.99
CA ASP A 1014 35.58 -11.68 -22.09
C ASP A 1014 36.04 -11.14 -20.74
N ALA A 1015 37.04 -10.25 -20.75
CA ALA A 1015 37.59 -9.66 -19.54
C ALA A 1015 37.84 -8.17 -19.70
N GLY A 1016 37.46 -7.38 -18.71
CA GLY A 1016 37.45 -5.93 -18.79
C GLY A 1016 37.62 -5.21 -17.46
N LEU A 1017 37.71 -3.89 -17.56
CA LEU A 1017 37.49 -2.96 -16.47
C LEU A 1017 36.02 -2.53 -16.45
N PHE A 1018 35.44 -2.29 -15.29
CA PHE A 1018 34.03 -1.89 -15.16
C PHE A 1018 33.78 -0.97 -13.98
N MET A 1019 32.63 -0.28 -14.02
CA MET A 1019 32.02 0.35 -12.86
C MET A 1019 30.50 0.19 -12.80
N SER A 1020 29.94 0.33 -11.61
CA SER A 1020 28.51 0.55 -11.34
C SER A 1020 28.36 1.50 -10.14
N ALA A 1021 27.46 2.47 -10.23
CA ALA A 1021 27.21 3.45 -9.16
C ALA A 1021 26.46 2.86 -7.95
N THR A 1022 25.70 1.77 -8.15
CA THR A 1022 24.78 1.15 -7.17
C THR A 1022 23.99 2.17 -6.34
N ASN A 1023 23.39 3.14 -7.03
CA ASN A 1023 22.80 4.35 -6.45
C ASN A 1023 21.34 4.16 -5.96
N GLY A 1024 20.80 2.94 -6.01
CA GLY A 1024 19.40 2.65 -5.65
C GLY A 1024 18.35 3.23 -6.60
N GLY A 1025 18.72 3.55 -7.84
CA GLY A 1025 17.86 4.14 -8.86
C GLY A 1025 17.76 5.66 -8.79
N SER A 1026 18.63 6.36 -8.03
CA SER A 1026 18.58 7.83 -7.93
C SER A 1026 18.94 8.56 -9.23
N GLY A 1027 19.66 7.89 -10.14
CA GLY A 1027 20.24 8.47 -11.35
C GLY A 1027 21.57 9.20 -11.12
N ASP A 1028 22.07 9.23 -9.87
CA ASP A 1028 23.41 9.74 -9.56
C ASP A 1028 24.49 8.93 -10.30
N ARG A 1029 25.59 9.57 -10.69
CA ARG A 1029 26.67 8.95 -11.48
C ARG A 1029 27.99 9.04 -10.74
N ALA A 1030 28.95 8.20 -11.11
CA ALA A 1030 30.32 8.29 -10.63
C ALA A 1030 31.33 8.09 -11.76
N LEU A 1031 32.36 8.92 -11.75
CA LEU A 1031 33.58 8.73 -12.52
C LEU A 1031 34.54 7.79 -11.79
N VAL A 1032 35.16 6.89 -12.55
CA VAL A 1032 36.23 6.00 -12.09
C VAL A 1032 37.40 6.06 -13.07
N GLU A 1033 38.62 6.31 -12.57
CA GLU A 1033 39.84 6.17 -13.36
C GLU A 1033 40.55 4.84 -13.09
N PHE A 1034 41.15 4.28 -14.14
CA PHE A 1034 41.93 3.05 -14.11
C PHE A 1034 43.27 3.20 -14.83
N ALA A 1035 44.24 2.36 -14.46
CA ALA A 1035 45.54 2.25 -15.11
C ALA A 1035 46.03 0.80 -15.06
N ASP A 1036 47.21 0.53 -15.65
CA ASP A 1036 47.92 -0.76 -15.55
C ASP A 1036 47.10 -1.99 -15.99
N TRP A 1037 46.14 -1.82 -16.91
CA TRP A 1037 45.29 -2.92 -17.39
C TRP A 1037 46.07 -3.90 -18.28
N ARG A 1038 46.29 -5.11 -17.78
CA ARG A 1038 47.03 -6.18 -18.47
C ARG A 1038 46.27 -7.50 -18.40
N THR A 1039 46.48 -8.32 -19.42
CA THR A 1039 45.88 -9.66 -19.60
C THR A 1039 47.00 -10.61 -20.07
N GLY A 1040 47.21 -11.73 -19.37
CA GLY A 1040 48.25 -12.73 -19.67
C GLY A 1040 47.71 -14.15 -19.75
#